data_AF-A0A7C3CA42-F1
#
_entry.id   AF-A0A7C3CA42-F1
#
_cell.length_a   1.000
_cell.length_b   1.000
_cell.length_c   1.000
_cell.angle_alpha   90.00
_cell.angle_beta   90.00
_cell.angle_gamma   90.00
#
_symmetry.space_group_name_H-M   'P 1'
#
loop_
_entity.id
_entity.type
_entity.pdbx_description
1 polymer ?
#
loop_
_entity_poly.entity_id
_entity_poly.type
_entity_poly.pdbx_seq_one_letter_code
_entity_poly.pdbx_strand_id
1 'polypeptide(L)'
;MKKIFALLIGINNYPIASHRLNGCVSDRNAIHDFFEKYSTSNGLDYQPLLLTDEEATRQGIIDGFTHFEKANDGDICLFYYSGHGSQMPAPKEFWQDELDQKCETIVCHDSRIGQGRDLSDKELSYLIWKCSHKKNVHFLAIFDCCHAGTITRDVEVVNRMAEINPTPVFAKNFVGVESYQSHKGRLIPPESDHVTLSASRSYESSVELTLDGKRRGLFTYSLINVMNQSNLSNVSYSALMSKVQTRVHNRIDTQHPQINAQGKASVNQLFLAGTLNTNPFFIIKYNEKKGWILEMGAMHGIHLKSKIQVEHQGKLNNLKIKSIGSAQTIFHTESWMKDFDHQYSIKEISDLHKKLKITFFPQLENPQAKQYIHDLVKDWNVEYVEDTDEADYWMRLTDEGYILTRPNNERPVFKAIPENSGTTANQLSSAEVLFLQNVNKVARWEEVSELSNPLANGVADKELDVSFFQVYDHLDYITVKEEEPMDTNGDAVFQYTCENGVWENPNLRMSVKNISDRTLWIGALFLGEDFVITDAFMPVKEIRAGEEAYPLTTVDQNGYRVSVIPIHLPDELHSWGETEISNQIKIIASATPFSMDAYRQEGLELQAKNASKGASRGMGFAAPQAARPKILSRPSWFTKDIIYKIHRPQEGAAAETGKTLQMYNLTVEGHDSFSAERIQLSSSSIATRSAQRPSIQVALGSDNFQPLHIEGNTRSVQHGLDTIELHNVQGQENVTADNPLKIKLDISLNDNEKIFPFGYDTETKLYYPLGHPDEDTGAIRIEELPDAEEVVTRGFGKSLKIYLQKVVYQKLFNQTFPYPILAIANVDEQQNVTR
;
A
#
# COMPACT_ATOMS: atom_id res chain seq x y z
N MET A 1 18.48 -20.02 -21.19
CA MET A 1 17.97 -20.87 -20.09
C MET A 1 18.39 -20.19 -18.80
N LYS A 2 17.44 -19.86 -17.92
CA LYS A 2 17.70 -19.20 -16.62
C LYS A 2 18.47 -20.18 -15.72
N LYS A 3 19.50 -19.70 -15.03
CA LYS A 3 20.36 -20.55 -14.17
C LYS A 3 20.05 -20.37 -12.69
N ILE A 4 20.36 -21.39 -11.90
CA ILE A 4 20.46 -21.31 -10.44
C ILE A 4 21.91 -21.61 -10.04
N PHE A 5 22.67 -20.58 -9.71
CA PHE A 5 23.98 -20.73 -9.07
C PHE A 5 23.77 -20.88 -7.57
N ALA A 6 24.24 -21.97 -6.97
CA ALA A 6 23.97 -22.28 -5.57
C ALA A 6 25.25 -22.57 -4.78
N LEU A 7 25.55 -21.79 -3.75
CA LEU A 7 26.59 -22.09 -2.75
C LEU A 7 25.91 -22.68 -1.50
N LEU A 8 26.12 -23.98 -1.25
CA LEU A 8 25.45 -24.72 -0.18
C LEU A 8 26.49 -25.25 0.82
N ILE A 9 26.48 -24.71 2.04
CA ILE A 9 27.44 -25.03 3.11
C ILE A 9 26.74 -25.84 4.21
N GLY A 10 27.40 -26.89 4.69
CA GLY A 10 26.97 -27.67 5.86
C GLY A 10 28.16 -28.09 6.72
N ILE A 11 28.15 -27.74 8.02
CA ILE A 11 29.25 -28.02 8.94
C ILE A 11 28.75 -28.82 10.15
N ASN A 12 29.25 -30.05 10.27
CA ASN A 12 29.04 -30.98 11.39
C ASN A 12 30.33 -31.14 12.22
N ASN A 13 31.46 -31.44 11.56
CA ASN A 13 32.73 -31.84 12.18
C ASN A 13 33.58 -30.66 12.64
N TYR A 14 33.03 -29.77 13.47
CA TYR A 14 33.84 -28.74 14.10
C TYR A 14 35.03 -29.35 14.88
N PRO A 15 36.27 -28.83 14.74
CA PRO A 15 37.44 -29.40 15.41
C PRO A 15 37.40 -29.23 16.94
N ILE A 16 36.70 -28.21 17.43
CA ILE A 16 36.34 -28.09 18.85
C ILE A 16 35.23 -29.11 19.13
N ALA A 17 35.55 -30.16 19.90
CA ALA A 17 34.67 -31.32 20.07
C ALA A 17 33.28 -31.00 20.68
N SER A 18 33.15 -29.90 21.44
CA SER A 18 31.88 -29.42 22.01
C SER A 18 30.99 -28.64 21.02
N HIS A 19 31.49 -28.33 19.82
CA HIS A 19 30.76 -27.64 18.75
C HIS A 19 30.29 -28.61 17.65
N ARG A 20 30.37 -29.93 17.87
CA ARG A 20 30.05 -30.91 16.83
C ARG A 20 28.55 -31.10 16.64
N LEU A 21 28.08 -30.76 15.45
CA LEU A 21 26.70 -30.93 14.99
C LEU A 21 26.58 -32.20 14.13
N ASN A 22 25.35 -32.65 13.86
CA ASN A 22 25.11 -33.91 13.15
C ASN A 22 24.10 -33.79 11.99
N GLY A 23 23.25 -32.76 11.96
CA GLY A 23 22.22 -32.54 10.95
C GLY A 23 22.61 -31.61 9.79
N CYS A 24 23.61 -30.73 9.94
CA CYS A 24 23.88 -29.66 8.97
C CYS A 24 24.23 -30.17 7.56
N VAL A 25 25.04 -31.23 7.47
CA VAL A 25 25.37 -31.88 6.18
C VAL A 25 24.14 -32.60 5.58
N SER A 26 23.25 -33.13 6.43
CA SER A 26 21.99 -33.79 6.05
C SER A 26 20.95 -32.80 5.53
N ASP A 27 20.96 -31.56 6.03
CA ASP A 27 20.10 -30.44 5.63
C ASP A 27 20.58 -29.79 4.32
N ARG A 28 21.89 -29.53 4.19
CA ARG A 28 22.51 -29.06 2.94
C ARG A 28 22.18 -30.00 1.78
N ASN A 29 22.30 -31.31 1.98
CA ASN A 29 21.89 -32.30 0.98
C ASN A 29 20.39 -32.22 0.68
N ALA A 30 19.53 -31.97 1.67
CA ALA A 30 18.09 -31.81 1.47
C ALA A 30 17.74 -30.61 0.57
N ILE A 31 18.45 -29.48 0.76
CA ILE A 31 18.32 -28.28 -0.08
C ILE A 31 18.83 -28.55 -1.49
N HIS A 32 19.97 -29.24 -1.62
CA HIS A 32 20.52 -29.64 -2.92
C HIS A 32 19.54 -30.54 -3.70
N ASP A 33 19.06 -31.61 -3.06
CA ASP A 33 18.06 -32.55 -3.57
C ASP A 33 16.76 -31.85 -4.00
N PHE A 34 16.39 -30.75 -3.34
CA PHE A 34 15.20 -29.97 -3.65
C PHE A 34 15.42 -29.09 -4.89
N PHE A 35 16.50 -28.29 -4.91
CA PHE A 35 16.76 -27.38 -6.03
C PHE A 35 17.17 -28.08 -7.32
N GLU A 36 17.78 -29.26 -7.27
CA GLU A 36 18.00 -30.11 -8.46
C GLU A 36 16.67 -30.51 -9.12
N LYS A 37 15.74 -31.06 -8.32
CA LYS A 37 14.40 -31.48 -8.78
C LYS A 37 13.59 -30.29 -9.28
N TYR A 38 13.56 -29.20 -8.51
CA TYR A 38 12.87 -27.96 -8.87
C TYR A 38 13.41 -27.38 -10.19
N SER A 39 14.73 -27.40 -10.40
CA SER A 39 15.35 -26.95 -11.65
C SER A 39 14.97 -27.85 -12.83
N THR A 40 14.99 -29.17 -12.63
CA THR A 40 14.60 -30.16 -13.64
C THR A 40 13.13 -30.00 -14.04
N SER A 41 12.22 -29.85 -13.08
CA SER A 41 10.79 -29.63 -13.33
C SER A 41 10.47 -28.30 -14.02
N ASN A 42 11.37 -27.32 -13.96
CA ASN A 42 11.18 -26.00 -14.56
C ASN A 42 12.12 -25.68 -15.74
N GLY A 43 12.90 -26.66 -16.22
CA GLY A 43 13.82 -26.48 -17.35
C GLY A 43 14.95 -25.47 -17.10
N LEU A 44 15.47 -25.43 -15.86
CA LEU A 44 16.56 -24.54 -15.44
C LEU A 44 17.91 -25.26 -15.42
N ASP A 45 18.99 -24.48 -15.60
CA ASP A 45 20.36 -24.96 -15.46
C ASP A 45 20.85 -24.79 -14.01
N TYR A 46 21.01 -25.90 -13.29
CA TYR A 46 21.41 -25.91 -11.88
C TYR A 46 22.94 -26.06 -11.73
N GLN A 47 23.55 -25.09 -11.06
CA GLN A 47 25.00 -24.96 -10.91
C GLN A 47 25.37 -24.92 -9.41
N PRO A 48 25.41 -26.08 -8.72
CA PRO A 48 25.75 -26.16 -7.31
C PRO A 48 27.27 -26.16 -7.05
N LEU A 49 27.66 -25.47 -5.98
CA LEU A 49 28.95 -25.57 -5.29
C LEU A 49 28.64 -25.97 -3.84
N LEU A 50 29.12 -27.14 -3.43
CA LEU A 50 28.93 -27.67 -2.08
C LEU A 50 30.19 -27.45 -1.26
N LEU A 51 30.06 -27.02 -0.01
CA LEU A 51 31.12 -27.03 0.99
C LEU A 51 30.68 -27.89 2.18
N THR A 52 31.58 -28.73 2.67
CA THR A 52 31.38 -29.66 3.78
C THR A 52 32.51 -29.52 4.78
N ASP A 53 32.20 -29.45 6.08
CA ASP A 53 33.18 -29.65 7.15
C ASP A 53 34.54 -28.94 6.91
N GLU A 54 35.63 -29.67 6.67
CA GLU A 54 36.98 -29.13 6.46
C GLU A 54 37.10 -28.18 5.24
N GLU A 55 36.19 -28.27 4.27
CA GLU A 55 36.11 -27.38 3.10
C GLU A 55 35.52 -26.01 3.48
N ALA A 56 34.64 -25.98 4.48
CA ALA A 56 33.88 -24.81 4.92
C ALA A 56 34.67 -23.90 5.90
N THR A 57 35.95 -23.68 5.59
CA THR A 57 36.77 -22.66 6.24
C THR A 57 36.28 -21.25 5.89
N ARG A 58 36.65 -20.25 6.69
CA ARG A 58 36.29 -18.85 6.44
C ARG A 58 36.79 -18.37 5.09
N GLN A 59 37.99 -18.81 4.66
CA GLN A 59 38.48 -18.51 3.32
C GLN A 59 37.72 -19.30 2.24
N GLY A 60 37.45 -20.59 2.45
CA GLY A 60 36.66 -21.40 1.52
C GLY A 60 35.25 -20.86 1.27
N ILE A 61 34.59 -20.31 2.29
CA ILE A 61 33.30 -19.63 2.16
C ILE A 61 33.45 -18.31 1.37
N ILE A 62 34.46 -17.49 1.67
CA ILE A 62 34.75 -16.23 0.93
C ILE A 62 35.04 -16.51 -0.54
N ASP A 63 35.88 -17.50 -0.84
CA ASP A 63 36.20 -17.92 -2.20
C ASP A 63 34.97 -18.53 -2.89
N GLY A 64 34.11 -19.23 -2.14
CA GLY A 64 32.83 -19.75 -2.61
C GLY A 64 31.89 -18.67 -3.18
N PHE A 65 31.89 -17.45 -2.64
CA PHE A 65 31.09 -16.34 -3.20
C PHE A 65 31.50 -15.96 -4.64
N THR A 66 32.73 -16.27 -5.08
CA THR A 66 33.15 -16.07 -6.48
C THR A 66 32.35 -16.93 -7.47
N HIS A 67 31.66 -17.98 -7.00
CA HIS A 67 30.77 -18.78 -7.84
C HIS A 67 29.61 -17.95 -8.42
N PHE A 68 29.12 -16.96 -7.68
CA PHE A 68 28.08 -16.02 -8.15
C PHE A 68 28.60 -14.98 -9.15
N GLU A 69 29.92 -14.79 -9.28
CA GLU A 69 30.50 -13.91 -10.31
C GLU A 69 30.19 -14.42 -11.73
N LYS A 70 29.82 -15.71 -11.88
CA LYS A 70 29.41 -16.38 -13.14
C LYS A 70 27.95 -16.12 -13.56
N ALA A 71 27.10 -15.61 -12.66
CA ALA A 71 25.69 -15.34 -12.93
C ALA A 71 25.51 -14.11 -13.86
N ASN A 72 24.39 -14.05 -14.57
CA ASN A 72 24.03 -12.95 -15.49
C ASN A 72 22.68 -12.35 -15.07
N ASP A 73 22.25 -11.27 -15.73
CA ASP A 73 20.94 -10.68 -15.47
C ASP A 73 19.81 -11.71 -15.69
N GLY A 74 18.90 -11.79 -14.71
CA GLY A 74 17.82 -12.77 -14.66
C GLY A 74 18.19 -14.12 -14.04
N ASP A 75 19.47 -14.45 -13.83
CA ASP A 75 19.88 -15.67 -13.12
C ASP A 75 19.58 -15.57 -11.61
N ILE A 76 19.49 -16.73 -10.96
CA ILE A 76 19.26 -16.88 -9.52
C ILE A 76 20.59 -17.19 -8.82
N CYS A 77 20.84 -16.51 -7.71
CA CYS A 77 21.93 -16.80 -6.78
C CYS A 77 21.36 -17.29 -5.45
N LEU A 78 21.66 -18.53 -5.07
CA LEU A 78 21.25 -19.15 -3.81
C LEU A 78 22.47 -19.31 -2.89
N PHE A 79 22.44 -18.65 -1.74
CA PHE A 79 23.35 -18.93 -0.62
C PHE A 79 22.61 -19.73 0.45
N TYR A 80 23.17 -20.85 0.89
CA TYR A 80 22.65 -21.64 2.00
C TYR A 80 23.78 -21.97 2.98
N TYR A 81 23.54 -21.72 4.26
CA TYR A 81 24.44 -22.09 5.34
C TYR A 81 23.68 -22.88 6.42
N SER A 82 24.22 -24.03 6.82
CA SER A 82 23.84 -24.72 8.04
C SER A 82 25.06 -25.07 8.88
N GLY A 83 25.01 -24.70 10.16
CA GLY A 83 26.12 -24.83 11.09
C GLY A 83 25.88 -24.00 12.34
N HIS A 84 26.95 -23.72 13.07
CA HIS A 84 26.91 -22.82 14.22
C HIS A 84 26.85 -21.36 13.79
N GLY A 85 26.07 -20.57 14.53
CA GLY A 85 26.16 -19.11 14.56
C GLY A 85 26.38 -18.61 15.98
N SER A 86 26.75 -17.33 16.09
CA SER A 86 27.20 -16.71 17.34
C SER A 86 27.20 -15.18 17.21
N GLN A 87 27.67 -14.49 18.26
CA GLN A 87 27.90 -13.04 18.26
C GLN A 87 29.37 -12.72 18.55
N MET A 88 29.85 -11.55 18.10
CA MET A 88 31.12 -10.94 18.54
C MET A 88 30.91 -9.48 18.98
N PRO A 89 31.74 -8.90 19.86
CA PRO A 89 31.71 -7.47 20.16
C PRO A 89 31.85 -6.60 18.91
N ALA A 90 30.91 -5.69 18.69
CA ALA A 90 30.91 -4.82 17.53
C ALA A 90 32.03 -3.75 17.64
N PRO A 91 32.75 -3.46 16.54
CA PRO A 91 33.50 -2.21 16.39
C PRO A 91 32.66 -0.99 16.77
N LYS A 92 33.29 0.03 17.36
CA LYS A 92 32.62 1.28 17.76
C LYS A 92 31.93 1.97 16.59
N GLU A 93 32.52 1.79 15.42
CA GLU A 93 32.07 2.27 14.13
C GLU A 93 30.69 1.72 13.72
N PHE A 94 30.16 0.67 14.37
CA PHE A 94 28.83 0.09 14.12
C PHE A 94 27.83 0.25 15.29
N TRP A 95 28.21 0.86 16.42
CA TRP A 95 27.37 0.95 17.64
C TRP A 95 26.06 1.76 17.49
N GLN A 96 25.81 2.39 16.34
CA GLN A 96 24.52 3.05 16.03
C GLN A 96 23.51 2.09 15.38
N ASP A 97 23.99 1.01 14.76
CA ASP A 97 23.15 -0.04 14.17
C ASP A 97 22.99 -1.20 15.17
N GLU A 98 24.08 -1.56 15.86
CA GLU A 98 24.11 -2.64 16.86
C GLU A 98 23.65 -2.12 18.22
N LEU A 99 22.34 -2.11 18.47
CA LEU A 99 21.76 -1.60 19.73
C LEU A 99 22.22 -2.35 21.00
N ASP A 100 22.70 -3.59 20.87
CA ASP A 100 23.31 -4.38 21.96
C ASP A 100 24.85 -4.40 21.93
N GLN A 101 25.45 -3.64 21.00
CA GLN A 101 26.89 -3.53 20.71
C GLN A 101 27.57 -4.85 20.28
N LYS A 102 26.84 -5.77 19.62
CA LYS A 102 27.40 -6.99 19.04
C LYS A 102 27.07 -7.12 17.55
N CYS A 103 27.98 -7.71 16.79
CA CYS A 103 27.72 -8.15 15.42
C CYS A 103 27.37 -9.64 15.41
N GLU A 104 26.42 -10.01 14.56
CA GLU A 104 26.03 -11.41 14.30
C GLU A 104 27.07 -12.11 13.43
N THR A 105 27.28 -13.42 13.66
CA THR A 105 28.33 -14.20 12.99
C THR A 105 27.89 -15.62 12.61
N ILE A 106 28.47 -16.13 11.52
CA ILE A 106 28.51 -17.57 11.23
C ILE A 106 29.89 -18.15 11.60
N VAL A 107 29.89 -19.34 12.20
CA VAL A 107 31.09 -20.02 12.67
C VAL A 107 31.59 -21.00 11.60
N CYS A 108 32.67 -20.64 10.92
CA CYS A 108 33.33 -21.47 9.92
C CYS A 108 34.09 -22.63 10.60
N HIS A 109 34.49 -23.64 9.82
CA HIS A 109 35.18 -24.82 10.37
C HIS A 109 36.52 -24.50 11.07
N ASP A 110 37.25 -23.48 10.58
CA ASP A 110 38.51 -23.00 11.14
C ASP A 110 38.35 -21.86 12.18
N SER A 111 37.13 -21.35 12.39
CA SER A 111 36.86 -20.32 13.38
C SER A 111 37.27 -20.78 14.78
N ARG A 112 37.80 -19.85 15.59
CA ARG A 112 38.24 -20.08 16.99
C ARG A 112 39.49 -20.97 17.13
N ILE A 113 40.10 -21.39 16.01
CA ILE A 113 41.35 -22.16 16.01
C ILE A 113 42.53 -21.24 15.72
N GLY A 114 43.37 -21.00 16.73
CA GLY A 114 44.61 -20.21 16.60
C GLY A 114 44.38 -18.73 16.30
N GLN A 115 44.22 -18.37 15.03
CA GLN A 115 43.87 -17.02 14.55
C GLN A 115 42.61 -17.02 13.65
N GLY A 116 41.96 -18.18 13.48
CA GLY A 116 40.72 -18.31 12.72
C GLY A 116 39.59 -17.52 13.36
N ARG A 117 38.89 -16.73 12.55
CA ARG A 117 37.78 -15.87 12.95
C ARG A 117 36.45 -16.46 12.50
N ASP A 118 35.37 -16.07 13.18
CA ASP A 118 34.01 -16.17 12.67
C ASP A 118 33.86 -15.21 11.44
N LEU A 119 32.80 -15.37 10.63
CA LEU A 119 32.47 -14.43 9.54
C LEU A 119 31.24 -13.61 9.95
N SER A 120 31.37 -12.28 9.97
CA SER A 120 30.31 -11.38 10.44
C SER A 120 29.24 -11.12 9.39
N ASP A 121 28.05 -10.71 9.83
CA ASP A 121 26.94 -10.27 8.97
C ASP A 121 27.31 -9.06 8.11
N LYS A 122 28.11 -8.11 8.61
CA LYS A 122 28.65 -6.98 7.85
C LYS A 122 29.56 -7.45 6.69
N GLU A 123 30.40 -8.47 6.94
CA GLU A 123 31.22 -9.11 5.89
C GLU A 123 30.38 -9.89 4.89
N LEU A 124 29.33 -10.59 5.35
CA LEU A 124 28.37 -11.27 4.48
C LEU A 124 27.62 -10.26 3.58
N SER A 125 27.20 -9.10 4.10
CA SER A 125 26.59 -8.03 3.32
C SER A 125 27.51 -7.56 2.19
N TYR A 126 28.79 -7.32 2.49
CA TYR A 126 29.79 -6.98 1.46
C TYR A 126 29.98 -8.12 0.43
N LEU A 127 30.00 -9.38 0.84
CA LEU A 127 30.18 -10.51 -0.08
C LEU A 127 28.98 -10.71 -1.02
N ILE A 128 27.76 -10.54 -0.50
CA ILE A 128 26.52 -10.54 -1.30
C ILE A 128 26.54 -9.33 -2.25
N TRP A 129 26.84 -8.12 -1.76
CA TRP A 129 26.96 -6.92 -2.57
C TRP A 129 27.98 -7.09 -3.70
N LYS A 130 29.21 -7.49 -3.39
CA LYS A 130 30.32 -7.62 -4.36
C LYS A 130 29.96 -8.47 -5.57
N CYS A 131 29.19 -9.54 -5.39
CA CYS A 131 28.83 -10.46 -6.47
C CYS A 131 27.54 -10.09 -7.23
N SER A 132 26.68 -9.23 -6.67
CA SER A 132 25.35 -8.89 -7.20
C SER A 132 25.14 -7.43 -7.61
N HIS A 133 25.84 -6.45 -7.03
CA HIS A 133 25.61 -4.99 -7.22
C HIS A 133 25.68 -4.44 -8.64
N LYS A 134 26.18 -5.22 -9.59
CA LYS A 134 26.32 -4.88 -11.02
C LYS A 134 25.43 -5.72 -11.94
N LYS A 135 24.47 -6.47 -11.37
CA LYS A 135 23.64 -7.45 -12.07
C LYS A 135 22.22 -7.44 -11.52
N ASN A 136 21.23 -7.65 -12.39
CA ASN A 136 19.86 -7.90 -12.00
C ASN A 136 19.65 -9.40 -11.69
N VAL A 137 20.28 -9.89 -10.63
CA VAL A 137 20.17 -11.30 -10.17
C VAL A 137 19.16 -11.44 -9.04
N HIS A 138 18.43 -12.56 -9.01
CA HIS A 138 17.58 -12.87 -7.86
C HIS A 138 18.42 -13.54 -6.77
N PHE A 139 18.85 -12.79 -5.76
CA PHE A 139 19.65 -13.32 -4.65
C PHE A 139 18.78 -13.77 -3.47
N LEU A 140 18.98 -15.03 -3.03
CA LEU A 140 18.32 -15.65 -1.89
C LEU A 140 19.37 -16.22 -0.94
N ALA A 141 19.42 -15.72 0.30
CA ALA A 141 20.23 -16.25 1.39
C ALA A 141 19.37 -17.03 2.39
N ILE A 142 19.87 -18.16 2.88
CA ILE A 142 19.18 -19.05 3.81
C ILE A 142 20.16 -19.48 4.91
N PHE A 143 19.81 -19.23 6.18
CA PHE A 143 20.65 -19.49 7.35
C PHE A 143 19.95 -20.43 8.35
N ASP A 144 20.48 -21.65 8.51
CA ASP A 144 20.05 -22.61 9.53
C ASP A 144 21.09 -22.73 10.65
N CYS A 145 21.14 -21.67 11.46
CA CYS A 145 22.01 -21.47 12.62
C CYS A 145 21.31 -20.62 13.71
N CYS A 146 21.89 -20.56 14.91
CA CYS A 146 21.48 -19.63 15.97
C CYS A 146 22.21 -18.30 15.86
N HIS A 147 21.70 -17.28 16.55
CA HIS A 147 22.33 -15.96 16.63
C HIS A 147 22.79 -15.67 18.07
N ALA A 148 21.86 -15.62 19.02
CA ALA A 148 22.12 -15.77 20.46
C ALA A 148 21.04 -16.61 21.13
N GLY A 149 21.19 -16.92 22.43
CA GLY A 149 20.19 -17.67 23.19
C GLY A 149 20.80 -18.38 24.40
N THR A 150 19.96 -18.88 25.31
CA THR A 150 20.45 -19.63 26.49
C THR A 150 20.51 -21.13 26.18
N ILE A 151 21.61 -21.80 26.53
CA ILE A 151 21.75 -23.25 26.36
C ILE A 151 20.81 -23.98 27.33
N THR A 152 19.63 -24.37 26.83
CA THR A 152 18.83 -25.45 27.40
C THR A 152 19.60 -26.78 27.26
N ARG A 153 19.68 -27.53 28.36
CA ARG A 153 20.28 -28.87 28.38
C ARG A 153 19.17 -29.90 28.47
N ASP A 154 18.69 -30.34 27.30
CA ASP A 154 17.81 -31.51 27.19
C ASP A 154 18.39 -32.50 26.18
N VAL A 155 18.22 -33.80 26.42
CA VAL A 155 19.13 -34.82 25.88
C VAL A 155 18.87 -35.12 24.39
N GLU A 156 17.66 -34.84 23.89
CA GLU A 156 17.29 -35.09 22.49
C GLU A 156 17.48 -33.88 21.57
N VAL A 157 17.63 -32.68 22.13
CA VAL A 157 17.66 -31.38 21.41
C VAL A 157 19.08 -30.82 21.40
N VAL A 158 19.63 -30.54 20.21
CA VAL A 158 20.95 -29.90 20.07
C VAL A 158 20.79 -28.52 19.46
N ASN A 159 21.15 -27.48 20.22
CA ASN A 159 21.13 -26.08 19.76
C ASN A 159 22.31 -25.79 18.82
N ARG A 160 22.06 -25.14 17.68
CA ARG A 160 23.10 -24.73 16.70
C ARG A 160 23.84 -23.44 17.09
N MET A 161 24.11 -23.26 18.38
CA MET A 161 24.79 -22.06 18.93
C MET A 161 26.16 -22.42 19.50
N ALA A 162 27.18 -21.66 19.12
CA ALA A 162 28.47 -21.67 19.81
C ALA A 162 28.58 -20.42 20.71
N GLU A 163 29.33 -20.50 21.81
CA GLU A 163 29.45 -19.40 22.79
C GLU A 163 29.85 -18.07 22.14
N ILE A 164 29.37 -16.94 22.68
CA ILE A 164 29.72 -15.59 22.17
C ILE A 164 31.25 -15.47 22.09
N ASN A 165 31.76 -15.13 20.91
CA ASN A 165 33.19 -14.95 20.70
C ASN A 165 33.63 -13.66 21.40
N PRO A 166 34.42 -13.70 22.49
CA PRO A 166 34.74 -12.50 23.28
C PRO A 166 35.81 -11.62 22.61
N THR A 167 36.31 -12.00 21.44
CA THR A 167 37.44 -11.35 20.77
C THR A 167 36.94 -10.17 19.93
N PRO A 168 37.21 -8.91 20.30
CA PRO A 168 36.83 -7.77 19.48
C PRO A 168 37.68 -7.75 18.20
N VAL A 169 37.02 -7.67 17.04
CA VAL A 169 37.68 -7.47 15.75
C VAL A 169 37.72 -5.97 15.46
N PHE A 170 38.86 -5.42 15.06
CA PHE A 170 38.91 -4.03 14.57
C PHE A 170 38.24 -3.92 13.19
N ALA A 171 37.43 -2.89 12.94
CA ALA A 171 36.69 -2.74 11.68
C ALA A 171 37.59 -2.85 10.44
N LYS A 172 38.80 -2.29 10.48
CA LYS A 172 39.83 -2.39 9.42
C LYS A 172 40.27 -3.83 9.03
N ASN A 173 39.87 -4.85 9.80
CA ASN A 173 40.15 -6.27 9.54
C ASN A 173 38.93 -7.02 8.93
N PHE A 174 37.80 -6.33 8.72
CA PHE A 174 36.62 -6.88 8.05
C PHE A 174 36.90 -6.99 6.54
N VAL A 175 36.42 -8.06 5.92
CA VAL A 175 36.52 -8.24 4.46
C VAL A 175 35.72 -7.15 3.75
N GLY A 176 36.38 -6.45 2.83
CA GLY A 176 35.75 -5.42 2.01
C GLY A 176 35.60 -4.05 2.66
N VAL A 177 36.20 -3.82 3.84
CA VAL A 177 36.08 -2.56 4.60
C VAL A 177 36.51 -1.32 3.79
N GLU A 178 37.39 -1.47 2.81
CA GLU A 178 37.76 -0.43 1.84
C GLU A 178 36.61 0.03 0.92
N SER A 179 35.52 -0.73 0.87
CA SER A 179 34.27 -0.40 0.18
C SER A 179 33.16 0.08 1.13
N TYR A 180 33.42 0.14 2.45
CA TYR A 180 32.44 0.61 3.44
C TYR A 180 32.49 2.14 3.49
N GLN A 181 31.34 2.79 3.53
CA GLN A 181 31.26 4.25 3.61
C GLN A 181 31.49 4.70 5.06
N SER A 182 32.24 5.78 5.27
CA SER A 182 32.43 6.37 6.60
C SER A 182 31.77 7.74 6.72
N HIS A 183 31.01 7.94 7.78
CA HIS A 183 30.28 9.18 8.04
C HIS A 183 30.31 9.50 9.55
N LYS A 184 30.76 10.71 9.94
CA LYS A 184 30.84 11.17 11.35
C LYS A 184 31.50 10.16 12.33
N GLY A 185 32.38 9.26 11.84
CA GLY A 185 33.06 8.21 12.63
C GLY A 185 32.36 6.84 12.67
N ARG A 186 31.19 6.71 12.04
CA ARG A 186 30.52 5.43 11.75
C ARG A 186 31.11 4.79 10.49
N LEU A 187 30.95 3.48 10.35
CA LEU A 187 31.13 2.74 9.10
C LEU A 187 29.80 2.10 8.71
N ILE A 188 29.53 2.04 7.41
CA ILE A 188 28.32 1.45 6.83
C ILE A 188 28.77 0.43 5.77
N PRO A 189 28.45 -0.87 5.92
CA PRO A 189 28.75 -1.86 4.88
C PRO A 189 27.88 -1.58 3.65
N PRO A 190 28.35 -1.90 2.43
CA PRO A 190 27.49 -1.83 1.27
C PRO A 190 26.47 -2.99 1.30
N GLU A 191 25.29 -2.73 0.70
CA GLU A 191 24.15 -3.64 0.65
C GLU A 191 23.63 -3.79 -0.79
N SER A 192 23.01 -4.92 -1.12
CA SER A 192 22.36 -5.15 -2.42
C SER A 192 21.05 -5.91 -2.30
N ASP A 193 20.31 -5.94 -3.41
CA ASP A 193 18.97 -6.51 -3.53
C ASP A 193 18.98 -8.03 -3.27
N HIS A 194 18.58 -8.44 -2.05
CA HIS A 194 18.49 -9.85 -1.66
C HIS A 194 17.38 -10.14 -0.64
N VAL A 195 16.90 -11.39 -0.60
CA VAL A 195 16.01 -11.91 0.44
C VAL A 195 16.78 -12.86 1.36
N THR A 196 16.55 -12.77 2.67
CA THR A 196 17.20 -13.60 3.70
C THR A 196 16.16 -14.36 4.53
N LEU A 197 16.32 -15.69 4.63
CA LEU A 197 15.50 -16.58 5.44
C LEU A 197 16.35 -17.16 6.58
N SER A 198 16.04 -16.86 7.84
CA SER A 198 16.80 -17.31 9.01
C SER A 198 16.00 -18.28 9.88
N ALA A 199 16.67 -19.26 10.50
CA ALA A 199 16.04 -20.30 11.30
C ALA A 199 15.48 -19.85 12.66
N SER A 200 15.99 -18.77 13.23
CA SER A 200 15.60 -18.24 14.55
C SER A 200 15.73 -16.71 14.62
N ARG A 201 15.26 -16.10 15.70
CA ARG A 201 15.53 -14.68 16.02
C ARG A 201 16.96 -14.48 16.54
N SER A 202 17.40 -13.22 16.58
CA SER A 202 18.72 -12.82 17.11
C SER A 202 19.00 -13.23 18.57
N TYR A 203 17.97 -13.63 19.33
CA TYR A 203 18.07 -14.08 20.71
C TYR A 203 17.54 -15.51 20.94
N GLU A 204 17.26 -16.27 19.87
CA GLU A 204 16.71 -17.62 19.91
C GLU A 204 17.65 -18.65 19.25
N SER A 205 17.56 -19.91 19.71
CA SER A 205 18.31 -21.02 19.13
C SER A 205 17.50 -21.80 18.08
N SER A 206 18.12 -22.10 16.94
CA SER A 206 17.69 -23.17 16.05
C SER A 206 18.21 -24.54 16.53
N VAL A 207 17.45 -25.59 16.24
CA VAL A 207 17.65 -26.92 16.84
C VAL A 207 17.79 -28.04 15.81
N GLU A 208 18.64 -29.01 16.14
CA GLU A 208 18.65 -30.32 15.48
C GLU A 208 17.72 -31.30 16.20
N LEU A 209 16.92 -32.03 15.42
CA LEU A 209 16.04 -33.10 15.87
C LEU A 209 16.23 -34.35 15.01
N THR A 210 15.74 -35.49 15.48
CA THR A 210 15.69 -36.73 14.69
C THR A 210 14.37 -36.77 13.93
N LEU A 211 14.40 -36.39 12.64
CA LEU A 211 13.23 -36.23 11.78
C LEU A 211 13.31 -37.26 10.63
N ASP A 212 12.25 -38.04 10.44
CA ASP A 212 12.16 -39.14 9.47
C ASP A 212 13.37 -40.12 9.54
N GLY A 213 13.80 -40.41 10.78
CA GLY A 213 14.93 -41.30 11.07
C GLY A 213 16.33 -40.72 10.83
N LYS A 214 16.45 -39.42 10.49
CA LYS A 214 17.73 -38.73 10.25
C LYS A 214 17.87 -37.51 11.17
N ARG A 215 19.10 -37.19 11.59
CA ARG A 215 19.34 -35.90 12.26
C ARG A 215 19.21 -34.76 11.22
N ARG A 216 18.41 -33.75 11.54
CA ARG A 216 18.11 -32.59 10.68
C ARG A 216 17.76 -31.36 11.51
N GLY A 217 18.00 -30.19 10.94
CA GLY A 217 17.56 -28.90 11.45
C GLY A 217 16.05 -28.76 11.31
N LEU A 218 15.39 -28.34 12.39
CA LEU A 218 13.94 -28.16 12.39
C LEU A 218 13.48 -27.11 11.35
N PHE A 219 14.28 -26.08 11.10
CA PHE A 219 13.98 -25.05 10.09
C PHE A 219 14.10 -25.59 8.66
N THR A 220 15.27 -26.10 8.24
CA THR A 220 15.46 -26.61 6.86
C THR A 220 14.50 -27.75 6.53
N TYR A 221 14.25 -28.66 7.47
CA TYR A 221 13.23 -29.70 7.31
C TYR A 221 11.85 -29.09 7.03
N SER A 222 11.45 -28.08 7.82
CA SER A 222 10.14 -27.43 7.70
C SER A 222 10.02 -26.59 6.43
N LEU A 223 11.08 -25.88 6.04
CA LEU A 223 11.20 -25.11 4.81
C LEU A 223 11.00 -26.00 3.59
N ILE A 224 11.73 -27.11 3.50
CA ILE A 224 11.61 -28.06 2.38
C ILE A 224 10.23 -28.71 2.35
N ASN A 225 9.68 -29.10 3.51
CA ASN A 225 8.34 -29.70 3.58
C ASN A 225 7.27 -28.71 3.05
N VAL A 226 7.32 -27.45 3.49
CA VAL A 226 6.42 -26.38 3.05
C VAL A 226 6.60 -26.03 1.57
N MET A 227 7.84 -25.96 1.06
CA MET A 227 8.11 -25.69 -0.35
C MET A 227 7.54 -26.79 -1.26
N ASN A 228 7.68 -28.07 -0.90
CA ASN A 228 7.08 -29.19 -1.63
C ASN A 228 5.53 -29.23 -1.56
N GLN A 229 4.91 -28.50 -0.63
CA GLN A 229 3.46 -28.46 -0.42
C GLN A 229 2.81 -27.12 -0.83
N SER A 230 3.58 -26.20 -1.41
CA SER A 230 3.11 -24.86 -1.76
C SER A 230 3.07 -24.61 -3.26
N ASN A 231 2.22 -23.66 -3.66
CA ASN A 231 2.48 -22.89 -4.87
C ASN A 231 3.85 -22.20 -4.73
N LEU A 232 4.76 -22.32 -5.70
CA LEU A 232 6.04 -21.61 -5.72
C LEU A 232 6.13 -20.54 -6.83
N SER A 233 5.14 -20.42 -7.70
CA SER A 233 4.99 -19.26 -8.59
C SER A 233 4.28 -18.12 -7.87
N ASN A 234 3.21 -18.41 -7.13
CA ASN A 234 2.30 -17.40 -6.57
C ASN A 234 2.44 -17.22 -5.05
N VAL A 235 3.46 -17.81 -4.41
CA VAL A 235 3.77 -17.52 -2.99
C VAL A 235 4.86 -16.46 -2.90
N SER A 236 4.64 -15.43 -2.08
CA SER A 236 5.70 -14.53 -1.65
C SER A 236 6.64 -15.22 -0.66
N TYR A 237 7.86 -14.70 -0.47
CA TYR A 237 8.72 -15.19 0.59
C TYR A 237 8.10 -15.03 1.99
N SER A 238 7.32 -13.96 2.22
CA SER A 238 6.55 -13.74 3.45
C SER A 238 5.53 -14.86 3.67
N ALA A 239 4.67 -15.15 2.70
CA ALA A 239 3.66 -16.21 2.82
C ALA A 239 4.28 -17.62 2.88
N LEU A 240 5.45 -17.84 2.26
CA LEU A 240 6.24 -19.07 2.43
C LEU A 240 6.71 -19.19 3.89
N MET A 241 7.32 -18.13 4.43
CA MET A 241 7.89 -18.16 5.78
C MET A 241 6.84 -18.21 6.89
N SER A 242 5.67 -17.60 6.71
CA SER A 242 4.54 -17.75 7.65
C SER A 242 4.06 -19.22 7.76
N LYS A 243 4.15 -20.00 6.67
CA LYS A 243 3.93 -21.47 6.70
C LYS A 243 5.10 -22.24 7.35
N VAL A 244 6.35 -21.77 7.22
CA VAL A 244 7.52 -22.40 7.85
C VAL A 244 7.58 -22.14 9.36
N GLN A 245 7.42 -20.88 9.79
CA GLN A 245 7.26 -20.49 11.19
C GLN A 245 6.20 -21.32 11.89
N THR A 246 5.04 -21.46 11.24
CA THR A 246 3.95 -22.36 11.63
C THR A 246 4.43 -23.79 11.91
N ARG A 247 5.22 -24.40 11.02
CA ARG A 247 5.65 -25.81 11.13
C ARG A 247 6.78 -26.02 12.13
N VAL A 248 7.62 -25.00 12.34
CA VAL A 248 8.64 -24.99 13.40
C VAL A 248 7.99 -24.81 14.78
N HIS A 249 7.14 -23.79 14.96
CA HIS A 249 6.45 -23.50 16.22
C HIS A 249 5.49 -24.62 16.67
N ASN A 250 4.91 -25.37 15.72
CA ASN A 250 4.13 -26.58 16.02
C ASN A 250 4.98 -27.75 16.59
N ARG A 251 6.30 -27.63 16.66
CA ARG A 251 7.21 -28.65 17.23
C ARG A 251 8.02 -28.11 18.41
N ILE A 252 8.53 -26.88 18.32
CA ILE A 252 9.27 -26.19 19.39
C ILE A 252 8.86 -24.72 19.42
N ASP A 253 8.40 -24.21 20.58
CA ASP A 253 7.94 -22.83 20.76
C ASP A 253 9.07 -21.82 21.04
N THR A 254 10.32 -22.29 21.23
CA THR A 254 11.51 -21.44 21.45
C THR A 254 12.29 -21.10 20.18
N GLN A 255 11.77 -21.41 18.99
CA GLN A 255 12.41 -21.15 17.70
C GLN A 255 11.43 -20.48 16.72
N HIS A 256 11.64 -19.19 16.41
CA HIS A 256 10.84 -18.46 15.43
C HIS A 256 11.68 -18.08 14.21
N PRO A 257 11.55 -18.80 13.07
CA PRO A 257 12.18 -18.43 11.81
C PRO A 257 11.85 -16.99 11.39
N GLN A 258 12.84 -16.27 10.87
CA GLN A 258 12.70 -14.87 10.47
C GLN A 258 12.93 -14.68 8.97
N ILE A 259 12.36 -13.60 8.43
CA ILE A 259 12.52 -13.21 7.03
C ILE A 259 12.84 -11.72 6.96
N ASN A 260 13.86 -11.37 6.18
CA ASN A 260 14.23 -10.01 5.84
C ASN A 260 14.42 -9.88 4.32
N ALA A 261 14.40 -8.65 3.81
CA ALA A 261 14.85 -8.32 2.47
C ALA A 261 15.57 -6.96 2.51
N GLN A 262 16.54 -6.77 1.62
CA GLN A 262 17.42 -5.60 1.59
C GLN A 262 17.43 -4.94 0.21
N GLY A 263 17.78 -3.65 0.16
CA GLY A 263 17.76 -2.86 -1.08
C GLY A 263 16.35 -2.74 -1.64
N LYS A 264 16.18 -3.05 -2.93
CA LYS A 264 14.88 -3.10 -3.64
C LYS A 264 14.18 -4.45 -3.52
N ALA A 265 14.85 -5.47 -2.97
CA ALA A 265 14.21 -6.77 -2.76
C ALA A 265 13.12 -6.64 -1.69
N SER A 266 12.02 -7.36 -1.87
CA SER A 266 10.86 -7.32 -1.00
C SER A 266 10.56 -8.70 -0.44
N VAL A 267 10.24 -8.79 0.85
CA VAL A 267 9.69 -10.03 1.43
C VAL A 267 8.38 -10.47 0.77
N ASN A 268 7.69 -9.54 0.11
CA ASN A 268 6.47 -9.80 -0.65
C ASN A 268 6.70 -10.20 -2.11
N GLN A 269 7.93 -10.12 -2.62
CA GLN A 269 8.22 -10.61 -3.96
C GLN A 269 8.01 -12.13 -4.03
N LEU A 270 7.54 -12.59 -5.18
CA LEU A 270 7.28 -14.00 -5.42
C LEU A 270 8.56 -14.83 -5.33
N PHE A 271 8.43 -16.07 -4.84
CA PHE A 271 9.56 -16.99 -4.69
C PHE A 271 10.27 -17.17 -6.05
N LEU A 272 11.56 -16.85 -6.09
CA LEU A 272 12.40 -16.87 -7.30
C LEU A 272 11.81 -16.07 -8.50
N ALA A 273 11.12 -14.97 -8.19
CA ALA A 273 10.38 -14.08 -9.08
C ALA A 273 9.14 -14.72 -9.75
N GLY A 274 8.59 -15.78 -9.15
CA GLY A 274 7.27 -16.33 -9.50
C GLY A 274 7.17 -17.05 -10.84
N THR A 275 8.26 -17.18 -11.59
CA THR A 275 8.27 -17.70 -12.97
C THR A 275 8.02 -19.22 -13.10
N LEU A 276 7.69 -19.94 -12.03
CA LEU A 276 7.93 -21.39 -11.88
C LEU A 276 6.82 -22.10 -11.06
N ASN A 277 6.04 -22.99 -11.67
CA ASN A 277 4.68 -23.35 -11.21
C ASN A 277 4.54 -24.55 -10.24
N THR A 278 3.69 -24.40 -9.22
CA THR A 278 2.99 -25.45 -8.45
C THR A 278 1.67 -24.88 -7.86
N ASN A 279 1.04 -25.53 -6.85
CA ASN A 279 -0.09 -25.01 -6.07
C ASN A 279 -0.08 -25.63 -4.65
N PRO A 280 -0.85 -25.15 -3.61
CA PRO A 280 -1.93 -24.13 -3.61
C PRO A 280 -1.82 -23.04 -2.50
N PHE A 281 -2.92 -22.26 -2.33
CA PHE A 281 -3.15 -21.18 -1.35
C PHE A 281 -3.91 -21.62 -0.07
N PHE A 282 -3.92 -20.72 0.94
CA PHE A 282 -4.67 -20.71 2.21
C PHE A 282 -4.80 -22.06 2.96
N ILE A 283 -4.16 -22.20 4.12
CA ILE A 283 -3.98 -23.49 4.79
C ILE A 283 -4.59 -23.54 6.19
N ILE A 284 -5.33 -24.62 6.46
CA ILE A 284 -5.80 -25.05 7.77
C ILE A 284 -4.82 -26.08 8.34
N LYS A 285 -4.41 -25.87 9.59
CA LYS A 285 -3.35 -26.59 10.29
C LYS A 285 -3.81 -27.05 11.68
N TYR A 286 -3.18 -28.08 12.23
CA TYR A 286 -3.43 -28.45 13.62
C TYR A 286 -2.63 -27.57 14.59
N ASN A 287 -3.17 -27.36 15.78
CA ASN A 287 -2.47 -26.76 16.92
C ASN A 287 -2.91 -27.49 18.20
N GLU A 288 -1.96 -28.04 18.95
CA GLU A 288 -2.24 -28.94 20.08
C GLU A 288 -3.16 -28.35 21.15
N LYS A 289 -3.04 -27.03 21.41
CA LYS A 289 -3.78 -26.33 22.47
C LYS A 289 -5.18 -25.86 22.02
N LYS A 290 -5.41 -25.70 20.71
CA LYS A 290 -6.63 -25.10 20.13
C LYS A 290 -7.49 -26.09 19.32
N GLY A 291 -6.87 -27.08 18.68
CA GLY A 291 -7.44 -27.94 17.64
C GLY A 291 -7.01 -27.47 16.24
N TRP A 292 -7.83 -27.77 15.23
CA TRP A 292 -7.62 -27.29 13.87
C TRP A 292 -7.88 -25.77 13.78
N ILE A 293 -6.96 -25.02 13.18
CA ILE A 293 -7.00 -23.56 13.07
C ILE A 293 -6.63 -23.02 11.69
N LEU A 294 -7.14 -21.82 11.39
CA LEU A 294 -6.75 -20.94 10.29
C LEU A 294 -6.19 -19.64 10.87
N GLU A 295 -5.10 -19.11 10.30
CA GLU A 295 -4.50 -17.81 10.66
C GLU A 295 -5.24 -16.62 10.02
N MET A 296 -6.57 -16.65 10.08
CA MET A 296 -7.49 -15.57 9.72
C MET A 296 -8.63 -15.59 10.74
N GLY A 297 -9.18 -14.43 11.10
CA GLY A 297 -10.19 -14.28 12.16
C GLY A 297 -11.09 -13.08 11.94
N ALA A 298 -11.65 -12.51 13.01
CA ALA A 298 -12.58 -11.39 12.95
C ALA A 298 -11.99 -10.12 12.30
N MET A 299 -10.68 -9.89 12.41
CA MET A 299 -9.98 -8.80 11.70
C MET A 299 -9.94 -9.02 10.18
N HIS A 300 -10.08 -10.27 9.74
CA HIS A 300 -9.88 -10.73 8.37
C HIS A 300 -11.22 -11.08 7.70
N GLY A 301 -12.32 -10.44 8.13
CA GLY A 301 -13.67 -10.68 7.60
C GLY A 301 -14.35 -11.99 8.02
N ILE A 302 -13.69 -12.90 8.77
CA ILE A 302 -14.30 -14.18 9.13
C ILE A 302 -15.36 -13.99 10.22
N HIS A 303 -16.56 -14.52 9.97
CA HIS A 303 -17.72 -14.45 10.84
C HIS A 303 -18.26 -15.85 11.15
N LEU A 304 -19.06 -16.01 12.22
CA LEU A 304 -19.59 -17.32 12.64
C LEU A 304 -20.56 -17.98 11.63
N LYS A 305 -20.90 -17.27 10.54
CA LYS A 305 -21.72 -17.76 9.42
C LYS A 305 -20.89 -18.16 8.18
N SER A 306 -19.63 -17.70 8.08
CA SER A 306 -18.76 -17.95 6.93
C SER A 306 -18.52 -19.44 6.75
N LYS A 307 -18.79 -19.97 5.55
CA LYS A 307 -18.53 -21.37 5.20
C LYS A 307 -17.10 -21.50 4.71
N ILE A 308 -16.34 -22.47 5.20
CA ILE A 308 -14.95 -22.67 4.80
C ILE A 308 -14.83 -24.06 4.18
N GLN A 309 -14.50 -24.12 2.88
CA GLN A 309 -14.36 -25.36 2.13
C GLN A 309 -12.89 -25.73 1.96
N VAL A 310 -12.55 -26.99 2.17
CA VAL A 310 -11.25 -27.58 1.81
C VAL A 310 -11.43 -28.76 0.86
N GLU A 311 -10.45 -29.01 0.01
CA GLU A 311 -10.39 -30.25 -0.76
C GLU A 311 -9.65 -31.34 0.02
N HIS A 312 -10.22 -32.53 0.08
CA HIS A 312 -9.56 -33.74 0.57
C HIS A 312 -9.98 -34.94 -0.28
N GLN A 313 -9.00 -35.69 -0.80
CA GLN A 313 -9.21 -36.89 -1.63
C GLN A 313 -10.16 -36.65 -2.84
N GLY A 314 -10.03 -35.50 -3.52
CA GLY A 314 -10.88 -35.14 -4.66
C GLY A 314 -12.33 -34.77 -4.30
N LYS A 315 -12.59 -34.41 -3.04
CA LYS A 315 -13.90 -33.95 -2.57
C LYS A 315 -13.79 -32.62 -1.83
N LEU A 316 -14.71 -31.71 -2.11
CA LEU A 316 -14.91 -30.50 -1.31
C LEU A 316 -15.65 -30.84 -0.01
N ASN A 317 -15.16 -30.35 1.11
CA ASN A 317 -15.72 -30.56 2.44
C ASN A 317 -15.86 -29.21 3.16
N ASN A 318 -17.07 -28.91 3.64
CA ASN A 318 -17.34 -27.75 4.48
C ASN A 318 -16.93 -28.02 5.93
N LEU A 319 -16.16 -27.12 6.53
CA LEU A 319 -15.71 -27.19 7.93
C LEU A 319 -16.59 -26.34 8.85
N LYS A 320 -16.82 -26.84 10.07
CA LYS A 320 -17.62 -26.13 11.09
C LYS A 320 -16.72 -25.27 11.97
N ILE A 321 -16.96 -23.96 11.98
CA ILE A 321 -16.28 -23.03 12.90
C ILE A 321 -16.72 -23.33 14.34
N LYS A 322 -15.74 -23.46 15.24
CA LYS A 322 -15.91 -23.66 16.69
C LYS A 322 -15.84 -22.34 17.45
N SER A 323 -14.94 -21.43 17.06
CA SER A 323 -14.78 -20.10 17.66
C SER A 323 -13.88 -19.22 16.81
N ILE A 324 -14.12 -17.90 16.84
CA ILE A 324 -13.32 -16.89 16.12
C ILE A 324 -12.68 -15.96 17.14
N GLY A 325 -11.37 -15.75 17.01
CA GLY A 325 -10.61 -14.70 17.69
C GLY A 325 -10.30 -13.54 16.74
N SER A 326 -9.47 -12.59 17.19
CA SER A 326 -9.01 -11.44 16.38
C SER A 326 -8.35 -11.89 15.06
N ALA A 327 -7.24 -12.62 15.16
CA ALA A 327 -6.43 -13.04 14.01
C ALA A 327 -6.61 -14.53 13.62
N GLN A 328 -7.40 -15.33 14.37
CA GLN A 328 -7.46 -16.78 14.21
C GLN A 328 -8.89 -17.33 14.28
N THR A 329 -9.15 -18.38 13.50
CA THR A 329 -10.41 -19.15 13.48
C THR A 329 -10.10 -20.59 13.87
N ILE A 330 -10.87 -21.14 14.81
CA ILE A 330 -10.75 -22.52 15.29
C ILE A 330 -11.93 -23.32 14.76
N PHE A 331 -11.68 -24.54 14.28
CA PHE A 331 -12.68 -25.45 13.75
C PHE A 331 -13.03 -26.59 14.72
N HIS A 332 -14.15 -27.24 14.47
CA HIS A 332 -14.39 -28.60 14.97
C HIS A 332 -13.55 -29.60 14.15
N THR A 333 -12.98 -30.60 14.82
CA THR A 333 -12.28 -31.70 14.16
C THR A 333 -13.28 -32.61 13.44
N GLU A 334 -13.27 -32.63 12.11
CA GLU A 334 -14.06 -33.58 11.33
C GLU A 334 -13.41 -34.97 11.31
N SER A 335 -14.20 -36.02 11.05
CA SER A 335 -13.80 -37.43 11.25
C SER A 335 -12.65 -37.93 10.37
N TRP A 336 -12.31 -37.20 9.31
CA TRP A 336 -11.18 -37.46 8.39
C TRP A 336 -9.93 -36.64 8.74
N MET A 337 -10.02 -35.64 9.62
CA MET A 337 -8.90 -34.77 10.03
C MET A 337 -8.04 -35.41 11.12
N LYS A 338 -7.47 -36.59 10.82
CA LYS A 338 -6.73 -37.45 11.77
C LYS A 338 -5.21 -37.32 11.70
N ASP A 339 -4.68 -36.86 10.57
CA ASP A 339 -3.24 -36.59 10.41
C ASP A 339 -2.97 -35.15 10.83
N PHE A 340 -2.37 -34.97 12.00
CA PHE A 340 -2.10 -33.64 12.59
C PHE A 340 -0.90 -32.92 11.95
N ASP A 341 -0.09 -33.63 11.18
CA ASP A 341 1.02 -33.06 10.39
C ASP A 341 0.52 -32.53 9.03
N HIS A 342 -0.73 -32.88 8.64
CA HIS A 342 -1.36 -32.50 7.37
C HIS A 342 -1.77 -31.03 7.30
N GLN A 343 -1.76 -30.49 6.08
CA GLN A 343 -2.14 -29.11 5.77
C GLN A 343 -3.27 -29.10 4.74
N TYR A 344 -4.48 -28.74 5.17
CA TYR A 344 -5.66 -28.70 4.29
C TYR A 344 -5.74 -27.36 3.57
N SER A 345 -5.65 -27.37 2.24
CA SER A 345 -5.79 -26.15 1.44
C SER A 345 -7.27 -25.79 1.27
N ILE A 346 -7.60 -24.55 1.60
CA ILE A 346 -8.91 -23.93 1.43
C ILE A 346 -9.14 -23.68 -0.07
N LYS A 347 -10.38 -23.92 -0.49
CA LYS A 347 -10.87 -23.68 -1.85
C LYS A 347 -11.84 -22.51 -1.91
N GLU A 348 -12.57 -22.25 -0.83
CA GLU A 348 -13.59 -21.21 -0.74
C GLU A 348 -13.74 -20.75 0.73
N ILE A 349 -13.95 -19.45 0.94
CA ILE A 349 -14.52 -18.90 2.18
C ILE A 349 -15.72 -18.04 1.79
N SER A 350 -16.94 -18.45 2.17
CA SER A 350 -18.14 -17.67 1.89
C SER A 350 -18.25 -16.47 2.84
N ASP A 351 -18.83 -15.38 2.33
CA ASP A 351 -19.19 -14.21 3.13
C ASP A 351 -18.00 -13.59 3.88
N LEU A 352 -16.79 -13.73 3.32
CA LEU A 352 -15.54 -13.19 3.85
C LEU A 352 -15.44 -11.66 3.70
N HIS A 353 -16.11 -11.12 2.68
CA HIS A 353 -15.94 -9.77 2.19
C HIS A 353 -17.30 -9.14 1.87
N LYS A 354 -17.37 -7.80 1.96
CA LYS A 354 -18.46 -7.00 1.40
C LYS A 354 -18.32 -7.00 -0.13
N LYS A 355 -19.31 -7.52 -0.87
CA LYS A 355 -19.32 -7.43 -2.33
C LYS A 355 -19.47 -5.97 -2.75
N LEU A 356 -18.61 -5.52 -3.67
CA LEU A 356 -18.72 -4.20 -4.30
C LEU A 356 -19.83 -4.22 -5.36
N LYS A 357 -20.79 -3.31 -5.29
CA LYS A 357 -21.87 -3.21 -6.27
C LYS A 357 -21.41 -2.44 -7.51
N ILE A 358 -21.52 -3.09 -8.67
CA ILE A 358 -21.29 -2.45 -9.97
C ILE A 358 -22.53 -2.53 -10.86
N THR A 359 -22.63 -1.61 -11.80
CA THR A 359 -23.63 -1.65 -12.88
C THR A 359 -23.01 -1.23 -14.22
N PHE A 360 -23.70 -1.48 -15.32
CA PHE A 360 -23.38 -0.85 -16.61
C PHE A 360 -23.97 0.56 -16.69
N PHE A 361 -23.19 1.51 -17.19
CA PHE A 361 -23.69 2.85 -17.49
C PHE A 361 -24.88 2.77 -18.49
N PRO A 362 -26.05 3.40 -18.22
CA PRO A 362 -27.30 3.13 -18.95
C PRO A 362 -27.32 3.38 -20.46
N GLN A 363 -26.32 4.08 -21.00
CA GLN A 363 -26.33 4.62 -22.37
C GLN A 363 -25.40 3.85 -23.33
N LEU A 364 -24.99 2.62 -22.99
CA LEU A 364 -24.00 1.84 -23.75
C LEU A 364 -24.56 0.57 -24.41
N GLU A 365 -24.31 0.43 -25.72
CA GLU A 365 -25.10 -0.41 -26.63
C GLU A 365 -24.68 -1.89 -26.76
N ASN A 366 -24.09 -2.52 -25.73
CA ASN A 366 -23.63 -3.92 -25.83
C ASN A 366 -24.31 -4.89 -24.82
N PRO A 367 -25.49 -5.45 -25.15
CA PRO A 367 -26.18 -6.45 -24.33
C PRO A 367 -25.40 -7.77 -24.14
N GLN A 368 -24.50 -8.13 -25.04
CA GLN A 368 -23.74 -9.39 -24.94
C GLN A 368 -22.62 -9.27 -23.89
N ALA A 369 -21.87 -8.16 -23.90
CA ALA A 369 -20.92 -7.83 -22.85
C ALA A 369 -21.63 -7.70 -21.48
N LYS A 370 -22.83 -7.08 -21.45
CA LYS A 370 -23.65 -7.02 -20.22
C LYS A 370 -23.97 -8.40 -19.66
N GLN A 371 -24.53 -9.31 -20.46
CA GLN A 371 -24.87 -10.65 -19.98
C GLN A 371 -23.62 -11.43 -19.54
N TYR A 372 -22.52 -11.34 -20.32
CA TYR A 372 -21.30 -12.10 -20.02
C TYR A 372 -20.65 -11.65 -18.70
N ILE A 373 -20.55 -10.33 -18.45
CA ILE A 373 -20.01 -9.83 -17.18
C ILE A 373 -20.97 -10.09 -16.02
N HIS A 374 -22.28 -9.95 -16.20
CA HIS A 374 -23.29 -10.34 -15.19
C HIS A 374 -23.17 -11.81 -14.77
N ASP A 375 -22.80 -12.72 -15.68
CA ASP A 375 -22.55 -14.11 -15.33
C ASP A 375 -21.16 -14.34 -14.71
N LEU A 376 -20.12 -13.59 -15.14
CA LEU A 376 -18.77 -13.68 -14.56
C LEU A 376 -18.64 -13.12 -13.14
N VAL A 377 -19.32 -12.01 -12.76
CA VAL A 377 -19.17 -11.36 -11.43
C VAL A 377 -19.43 -12.30 -10.25
N LYS A 378 -20.16 -13.40 -10.47
CA LYS A 378 -20.54 -14.39 -9.47
C LYS A 378 -19.33 -15.04 -8.81
N ASP A 379 -18.21 -15.17 -9.55
CA ASP A 379 -16.95 -15.77 -9.10
C ASP A 379 -16.00 -14.76 -8.37
N TRP A 380 -16.41 -13.49 -8.21
CA TRP A 380 -15.59 -12.41 -7.63
C TRP A 380 -16.22 -11.79 -6.38
N ASN A 381 -15.49 -10.93 -5.66
CA ASN A 381 -16.05 -10.09 -4.60
C ASN A 381 -16.85 -8.87 -5.15
N VAL A 382 -17.70 -9.14 -6.13
CA VAL A 382 -18.48 -8.15 -6.87
C VAL A 382 -19.93 -8.60 -6.93
N GLU A 383 -20.86 -7.65 -6.88
CA GLU A 383 -22.29 -7.84 -7.14
C GLU A 383 -22.68 -6.97 -8.33
N TYR A 384 -23.48 -7.51 -9.26
CA TYR A 384 -24.05 -6.71 -10.34
C TYR A 384 -25.45 -6.26 -9.95
N VAL A 385 -25.73 -4.97 -10.00
CA VAL A 385 -27.06 -4.38 -9.75
C VAL A 385 -27.64 -3.74 -11.00
N GLU A 386 -28.95 -3.90 -11.19
CA GLU A 386 -29.69 -3.30 -12.32
C GLU A 386 -30.12 -1.85 -12.06
N ASP A 387 -30.17 -1.44 -10.79
CA ASP A 387 -30.42 -0.06 -10.39
C ASP A 387 -29.09 0.72 -10.33
N THR A 388 -29.03 1.89 -10.96
CA THR A 388 -27.82 2.74 -10.98
C THR A 388 -27.55 3.43 -9.66
N ASP A 389 -28.58 3.64 -8.85
CA ASP A 389 -28.52 4.38 -7.60
C ASP A 389 -28.12 3.45 -6.43
N GLU A 390 -28.20 2.13 -6.64
CA GLU A 390 -27.62 1.11 -5.74
C GLU A 390 -26.13 0.81 -6.02
N ALA A 391 -25.54 1.31 -7.12
CA ALA A 391 -24.19 0.93 -7.54
C ALA A 391 -23.08 1.79 -6.90
N ASP A 392 -22.11 1.16 -6.22
CA ASP A 392 -20.92 1.83 -5.70
C ASP A 392 -20.04 2.40 -6.84
N TYR A 393 -20.01 1.69 -7.98
CA TYR A 393 -19.21 2.04 -9.17
C TYR A 393 -19.95 1.71 -10.49
N TRP A 394 -19.71 2.49 -11.54
CA TRP A 394 -20.28 2.32 -12.88
C TRP A 394 -19.20 1.83 -13.87
N MET A 395 -19.46 0.72 -14.55
CA MET A 395 -18.66 0.22 -15.65
C MET A 395 -19.08 0.86 -16.98
N ARG A 396 -18.11 1.23 -17.80
CA ARG A 396 -18.29 1.74 -19.16
C ARG A 396 -17.38 0.98 -20.13
N LEU A 397 -17.79 0.88 -21.38
CA LEU A 397 -16.97 0.44 -22.51
C LEU A 397 -16.69 1.68 -23.37
N THR A 398 -15.44 1.87 -23.78
CA THR A 398 -14.97 3.01 -24.58
C THR A 398 -14.08 2.52 -25.72
N ASP A 399 -13.66 3.43 -26.60
CA ASP A 399 -12.68 3.13 -27.67
C ASP A 399 -11.32 2.61 -27.14
N GLU A 400 -11.02 2.85 -25.85
CA GLU A 400 -9.84 2.34 -25.16
C GLU A 400 -10.09 1.00 -24.43
N GLY A 401 -11.34 0.54 -24.35
CA GLY A 401 -11.78 -0.70 -23.71
C GLY A 401 -12.63 -0.49 -22.46
N TYR A 402 -12.62 -1.47 -21.55
CA TYR A 402 -13.42 -1.44 -20.33
C TYR A 402 -12.80 -0.51 -19.27
N ILE A 403 -13.59 0.41 -18.72
CA ILE A 403 -13.22 1.27 -17.57
C ILE A 403 -14.24 1.14 -16.42
N LEU A 404 -13.75 1.32 -15.19
CA LEU A 404 -14.58 1.51 -14.01
C LEU A 404 -14.55 3.00 -13.64
N THR A 405 -15.70 3.58 -13.33
CA THR A 405 -15.90 4.98 -12.94
C THR A 405 -16.75 5.05 -11.67
N ARG A 406 -16.71 6.15 -10.92
CA ARG A 406 -17.70 6.38 -9.83
C ARG A 406 -19.01 6.93 -10.41
N PRO A 407 -20.16 6.76 -9.72
CA PRO A 407 -21.41 7.38 -10.13
C PRO A 407 -21.25 8.88 -10.39
N ASN A 408 -21.80 9.36 -11.50
CA ASN A 408 -21.70 10.75 -11.96
C ASN A 408 -20.26 11.30 -12.13
N ASN A 409 -19.27 10.42 -12.31
CA ASN A 409 -17.90 10.77 -12.68
C ASN A 409 -17.49 10.02 -13.96
N GLU A 410 -16.63 10.63 -14.78
CA GLU A 410 -16.12 10.07 -16.03
C GLU A 410 -14.67 9.59 -15.92
N ARG A 411 -13.91 10.06 -14.91
CA ARG A 411 -12.53 9.67 -14.70
C ARG A 411 -12.42 8.16 -14.37
N PRO A 412 -11.60 7.39 -15.09
CA PRO A 412 -11.33 6.00 -14.74
C PRO A 412 -10.70 5.87 -13.33
N VAL A 413 -11.17 4.85 -12.62
CA VAL A 413 -10.67 4.41 -11.30
C VAL A 413 -9.35 3.65 -11.45
N PHE A 414 -9.19 2.98 -12.59
CA PHE A 414 -7.96 2.37 -13.06
C PHE A 414 -7.91 2.44 -14.59
N LYS A 415 -6.72 2.29 -15.17
CA LYS A 415 -6.44 2.32 -16.62
C LYS A 415 -7.31 1.35 -17.41
N ALA A 416 -7.84 1.83 -18.54
CA ALA A 416 -8.68 1.05 -19.45
C ALA A 416 -8.08 -0.31 -19.84
N ILE A 417 -8.95 -1.31 -19.98
CA ILE A 417 -8.61 -2.68 -20.39
C ILE A 417 -9.11 -2.92 -21.82
N PRO A 418 -8.25 -2.84 -22.86
CA PRO A 418 -8.65 -3.04 -24.24
C PRO A 418 -9.26 -4.41 -24.49
N GLU A 419 -10.31 -4.50 -25.32
CA GLU A 419 -11.00 -5.75 -25.66
C GLU A 419 -10.03 -6.84 -26.19
N ASN A 420 -9.03 -6.42 -26.97
CA ASN A 420 -8.05 -7.32 -27.59
C ASN A 420 -6.99 -7.90 -26.62
N SER A 421 -6.97 -7.49 -25.34
CA SER A 421 -5.90 -7.82 -24.37
C SER A 421 -5.66 -9.33 -24.21
N GLY A 422 -6.71 -10.15 -24.29
CA GLY A 422 -6.66 -11.60 -24.08
C GLY A 422 -6.08 -12.44 -25.22
N THR A 423 -5.31 -11.86 -26.14
CA THR A 423 -4.83 -12.55 -27.37
C THR A 423 -3.31 -12.64 -27.54
N THR A 424 -2.51 -12.16 -26.58
CA THR A 424 -1.04 -12.34 -26.62
C THR A 424 -0.60 -13.67 -26.03
N ALA A 425 0.43 -14.29 -26.62
CA ALA A 425 0.79 -15.71 -26.42
C ALA A 425 1.24 -16.14 -25.01
N ASN A 426 1.26 -15.22 -24.03
CA ASN A 426 1.70 -15.47 -22.65
C ASN A 426 0.61 -15.20 -21.58
N GLN A 427 -0.63 -14.85 -21.97
CA GLN A 427 -1.76 -14.69 -21.03
C GLN A 427 -2.95 -15.56 -21.44
N LEU A 428 -3.69 -16.06 -20.44
CA LEU A 428 -4.74 -17.08 -20.58
C LEU A 428 -6.15 -16.58 -20.18
N SER A 429 -6.35 -15.26 -20.14
CA SER A 429 -7.54 -14.59 -19.61
C SER A 429 -8.09 -13.55 -20.58
N SER A 430 -9.42 -13.43 -20.69
CA SER A 430 -10.07 -12.41 -21.52
C SER A 430 -9.99 -11.01 -20.90
N ALA A 431 -10.36 -9.98 -21.67
CA ALA A 431 -10.40 -8.60 -21.20
C ALA A 431 -11.37 -8.41 -20.01
N GLU A 432 -12.50 -9.11 -20.02
CA GLU A 432 -13.50 -9.07 -18.93
C GLU A 432 -12.97 -9.69 -17.64
N VAL A 433 -12.18 -10.77 -17.75
CA VAL A 433 -11.52 -11.40 -16.61
C VAL A 433 -10.44 -10.48 -16.02
N LEU A 434 -9.64 -9.82 -16.87
CA LEU A 434 -8.66 -8.82 -16.44
C LEU A 434 -9.33 -7.58 -15.81
N PHE A 435 -10.44 -7.13 -16.36
CA PHE A 435 -11.26 -6.06 -15.80
C PHE A 435 -11.79 -6.43 -14.41
N LEU A 436 -12.42 -7.59 -14.25
CA LEU A 436 -12.98 -8.05 -12.97
C LEU A 436 -11.90 -8.33 -11.91
N GLN A 437 -10.68 -8.73 -12.30
CA GLN A 437 -9.53 -8.78 -11.39
C GLN A 437 -9.22 -7.40 -10.79
N ASN A 438 -9.29 -6.34 -11.59
CA ASN A 438 -9.06 -4.97 -11.12
C ASN A 438 -10.23 -4.43 -10.28
N VAL A 439 -11.49 -4.71 -10.67
CA VAL A 439 -12.67 -4.39 -9.83
C VAL A 439 -12.58 -5.10 -8.47
N ASN A 440 -12.11 -6.36 -8.44
CA ASN A 440 -11.92 -7.11 -7.19
C ASN A 440 -10.80 -6.51 -6.30
N LYS A 441 -9.75 -5.89 -6.88
CA LYS A 441 -8.77 -5.10 -6.13
C LYS A 441 -9.43 -3.85 -5.49
N VAL A 442 -10.27 -3.12 -6.23
CA VAL A 442 -11.05 -1.98 -5.69
C VAL A 442 -11.93 -2.44 -4.53
N ALA A 443 -12.69 -3.52 -4.70
CA ALA A 443 -13.58 -4.08 -3.67
C ALA A 443 -12.85 -4.39 -2.35
N ARG A 444 -11.70 -5.05 -2.44
CA ARG A 444 -10.85 -5.41 -1.28
C ARG A 444 -10.21 -4.19 -0.61
N TRP A 445 -9.98 -3.10 -1.35
CA TRP A 445 -9.49 -1.85 -0.76
C TRP A 445 -10.56 -1.14 0.05
N GLU A 446 -11.79 -1.00 -0.49
CA GLU A 446 -12.89 -0.32 0.21
C GLU A 446 -13.26 -1.08 1.50
N GLU A 447 -13.24 -2.42 1.46
CA GLU A 447 -13.39 -3.27 2.65
C GLU A 447 -12.29 -3.02 3.71
N VAL A 448 -11.01 -2.99 3.30
CA VAL A 448 -9.89 -2.75 4.22
C VAL A 448 -9.88 -1.29 4.71
N SER A 449 -10.47 -0.34 3.98
CA SER A 449 -10.72 1.04 4.39
C SER A 449 -11.84 1.13 5.45
N GLU A 450 -12.93 0.38 5.31
CA GLU A 450 -14.03 0.28 6.28
C GLU A 450 -13.65 -0.55 7.53
N LEU A 451 -12.58 -1.35 7.48
CA LEU A 451 -12.17 -2.27 8.54
C LEU A 451 -12.04 -1.58 9.90
N SER A 452 -12.88 -1.99 10.85
CA SER A 452 -12.97 -1.43 12.19
C SER A 452 -13.44 -2.50 13.18
N ASN A 453 -13.30 -2.22 14.48
CA ASN A 453 -13.92 -3.02 15.53
C ASN A 453 -15.03 -2.20 16.23
N PRO A 454 -16.32 -2.42 15.92
CA PRO A 454 -17.44 -1.68 16.52
C PRO A 454 -17.54 -1.79 18.06
N LEU A 455 -16.85 -2.75 18.67
CA LEU A 455 -16.77 -2.91 20.13
C LEU A 455 -15.61 -2.11 20.76
N ALA A 456 -14.86 -1.34 19.96
CA ALA A 456 -13.63 -0.65 20.38
C ALA A 456 -13.59 0.86 20.04
N ASN A 457 -14.74 1.47 19.74
CA ASN A 457 -14.83 2.88 19.39
C ASN A 457 -14.17 3.78 20.45
N GLY A 458 -13.20 4.59 20.05
CA GLY A 458 -12.44 5.47 20.94
C GLY A 458 -11.56 4.74 21.96
N VAL A 459 -11.16 3.49 21.73
CA VAL A 459 -10.10 2.82 22.52
C VAL A 459 -8.71 3.26 22.05
N ALA A 460 -8.53 3.50 20.76
CA ALA A 460 -7.25 3.96 20.21
C ALA A 460 -6.72 5.21 20.90
N ASP A 461 -7.56 6.24 21.03
CA ASP A 461 -7.20 7.54 21.61
C ASP A 461 -7.01 7.52 23.15
N LYS A 462 -7.00 6.31 23.74
CA LYS A 462 -6.68 6.04 25.15
C LYS A 462 -5.51 5.07 25.33
N GLU A 463 -5.11 4.36 24.28
CA GLU A 463 -4.07 3.32 24.33
C GLU A 463 -2.89 3.61 23.40
N LEU A 464 -3.09 4.44 22.37
CA LEU A 464 -2.07 4.92 21.44
C LEU A 464 -1.94 6.43 21.53
N ASP A 465 -0.69 6.88 21.59
CA ASP A 465 -0.29 8.24 21.27
C ASP A 465 0.40 8.20 19.89
N VAL A 466 0.06 9.14 19.00
CA VAL A 466 0.50 9.10 17.60
C VAL A 466 1.04 10.47 17.21
N SER A 467 2.34 10.53 16.96
CA SER A 467 2.98 11.73 16.42
C SER A 467 2.94 11.68 14.90
N PHE A 468 2.67 12.81 14.25
CA PHE A 468 2.47 12.93 12.81
C PHE A 468 3.00 14.31 12.39
N PHE A 469 3.84 14.40 11.36
CA PHE A 469 4.57 15.62 11.00
C PHE A 469 4.80 15.76 9.49
N GLN A 470 4.74 16.99 8.96
CA GLN A 470 5.41 17.35 7.72
C GLN A 470 6.87 17.70 8.02
N VAL A 471 7.80 17.19 7.22
CA VAL A 471 9.23 17.46 7.31
C VAL A 471 9.68 18.30 6.11
N TYR A 472 10.49 19.33 6.36
CA TYR A 472 11.05 20.21 5.34
C TYR A 472 12.55 19.93 5.15
N ASP A 473 13.36 20.07 6.19
CA ASP A 473 14.78 19.66 6.16
C ASP A 473 14.91 18.12 6.23
N HIS A 474 15.02 17.52 5.05
CA HIS A 474 15.18 16.10 4.83
C HIS A 474 16.61 15.73 4.34
N LEU A 475 17.57 16.67 4.43
CA LEU A 475 18.92 16.52 3.87
C LEU A 475 19.93 15.79 4.78
N ASP A 476 19.66 15.66 6.09
CA ASP A 476 20.52 14.92 7.04
C ASP A 476 19.79 13.66 7.56
N TYR A 477 20.25 12.50 7.10
CA TYR A 477 19.73 11.13 7.34
C TYR A 477 19.28 10.77 8.77
N ILE A 478 19.81 11.43 9.80
CA ILE A 478 19.43 11.26 11.22
C ILE A 478 18.73 12.50 11.82
N THR A 479 18.89 13.68 11.23
CA THR A 479 18.64 14.96 11.91
C THR A 479 17.66 15.84 11.13
N VAL A 480 16.36 15.57 11.32
CA VAL A 480 15.29 16.51 10.99
C VAL A 480 15.46 17.75 11.87
N LYS A 481 15.63 18.93 11.25
CA LYS A 481 15.78 20.21 11.96
C LYS A 481 14.52 21.06 11.91
N GLU A 482 13.63 20.77 10.97
CA GLU A 482 12.41 21.53 10.69
C GLU A 482 11.27 20.58 10.32
N GLU A 483 10.32 20.45 11.25
CA GLU A 483 9.10 19.65 11.10
C GLU A 483 7.90 20.36 11.74
N GLU A 484 6.74 20.36 11.05
CA GLU A 484 5.48 20.91 11.54
C GLU A 484 4.57 19.77 12.03
N PRO A 485 3.98 19.85 13.25
CA PRO A 485 3.08 18.83 13.77
C PRO A 485 1.70 18.87 13.08
N MET A 486 1.23 17.68 12.70
CA MET A 486 0.08 17.48 11.83
C MET A 486 -1.04 16.72 12.55
N ASP A 487 -2.28 17.11 12.31
CA ASP A 487 -3.46 16.52 12.97
C ASP A 487 -3.79 15.09 12.48
N THR A 488 -4.14 14.20 13.42
CA THR A 488 -4.45 12.77 13.15
C THR A 488 -5.94 12.43 13.21
N ASN A 489 -6.81 13.40 13.51
CA ASN A 489 -8.27 13.25 13.55
C ASN A 489 -8.83 13.48 12.14
N GLY A 490 -8.36 14.55 11.51
CA GLY A 490 -8.20 14.59 10.07
C GLY A 490 -7.80 15.95 9.47
N ASP A 491 -7.09 16.84 10.17
CA ASP A 491 -6.98 18.25 9.73
C ASP A 491 -5.57 18.68 9.23
N ALA A 492 -4.71 17.71 8.90
CA ALA A 492 -3.30 17.90 8.51
C ALA A 492 -3.03 18.29 7.04
N VAL A 493 -2.98 19.58 6.65
CA VAL A 493 -2.64 19.95 5.26
C VAL A 493 -1.15 19.88 4.91
N PHE A 494 -0.69 18.80 4.27
CA PHE A 494 0.65 18.73 3.70
C PHE A 494 0.69 19.36 2.30
N GLN A 495 1.69 20.21 2.08
CA GLN A 495 1.80 21.05 0.89
C GLN A 495 3.14 20.82 0.18
N TYR A 496 3.12 20.84 -1.15
CA TYR A 496 4.34 20.93 -1.95
C TYR A 496 4.99 22.31 -1.79
N THR A 497 6.31 22.32 -1.62
CA THR A 497 7.15 23.51 -1.80
C THR A 497 7.52 23.67 -3.27
N CYS A 498 7.79 24.91 -3.70
CA CYS A 498 8.30 25.19 -5.05
C CYS A 498 9.56 26.03 -4.93
N GLU A 499 10.71 25.42 -5.17
CA GLU A 499 12.01 26.09 -5.16
C GLU A 499 12.55 26.22 -6.58
N ASN A 500 12.90 27.45 -6.98
CA ASN A 500 13.49 27.75 -8.28
C ASN A 500 12.68 27.24 -9.51
N GLY A 501 11.36 27.04 -9.35
CA GLY A 501 10.47 26.49 -10.38
C GLY A 501 10.38 24.96 -10.40
N VAL A 502 11.00 24.26 -9.46
CA VAL A 502 10.84 22.82 -9.25
C VAL A 502 9.90 22.59 -8.06
N TRP A 503 8.84 21.82 -8.27
CA TRP A 503 7.96 21.35 -7.21
C TRP A 503 8.62 20.21 -6.44
N GLU A 504 8.81 20.40 -5.14
CA GLU A 504 9.35 19.36 -4.25
C GLU A 504 8.25 18.63 -3.49
N ASN A 505 8.58 17.40 -3.14
CA ASN A 505 7.69 16.48 -2.47
C ASN A 505 7.56 16.82 -0.96
N PRO A 506 6.36 17.00 -0.38
CA PRO A 506 6.24 16.95 1.07
C PRO A 506 6.68 15.58 1.61
N ASN A 507 7.25 15.60 2.81
CA ASN A 507 7.76 14.41 3.48
C ASN A 507 6.98 14.17 4.77
N LEU A 508 6.47 12.94 4.95
CA LEU A 508 5.79 12.51 6.17
C LEU A 508 6.78 11.89 7.15
N ARG A 509 6.68 12.26 8.42
CA ARG A 509 7.23 11.51 9.55
C ARG A 509 6.13 11.20 10.55
N MET A 510 6.16 10.01 11.14
CA MET A 510 5.20 9.64 12.18
C MET A 510 5.81 8.68 13.20
N SER A 511 5.13 8.48 14.33
CA SER A 511 5.42 7.43 15.31
C SER A 511 4.15 6.97 16.00
N VAL A 512 4.16 5.74 16.52
CA VAL A 512 3.07 5.22 17.37
C VAL A 512 3.66 4.74 18.68
N LYS A 513 3.15 5.29 19.77
CA LYS A 513 3.57 5.02 21.14
C LYS A 513 2.45 4.34 21.90
N ASN A 514 2.78 3.25 22.59
CA ASN A 514 1.82 2.53 23.41
C ASN A 514 1.73 3.21 24.79
N ILE A 515 0.68 4.01 25.00
CA ILE A 515 0.41 4.67 26.29
C ILE A 515 -0.47 3.81 27.22
N SER A 516 -0.81 2.59 26.81
CA SER A 516 -1.55 1.65 27.64
C SER A 516 -0.68 0.93 28.67
N ASP A 517 -1.35 0.29 29.64
CA ASP A 517 -0.81 -0.61 30.66
C ASP A 517 -0.51 -2.04 30.16
N ARG A 518 -0.66 -2.33 28.86
CA ARG A 518 -0.48 -3.68 28.28
C ARG A 518 0.47 -3.66 27.09
N THR A 519 1.19 -4.76 26.85
CA THR A 519 1.88 -4.97 25.57
C THR A 519 0.85 -5.06 24.44
N LEU A 520 1.11 -4.37 23.34
CA LEU A 520 0.32 -4.41 22.12
C LEU A 520 1.22 -4.80 20.95
N TRP A 521 0.70 -5.65 20.07
CA TRP A 521 1.21 -5.80 18.72
C TRP A 521 0.53 -4.73 17.87
N ILE A 522 1.32 -3.89 17.20
CA ILE A 522 0.86 -2.70 16.48
C ILE A 522 1.56 -2.67 15.12
N GLY A 523 0.78 -2.44 14.07
CA GLY A 523 1.29 -2.10 12.74
C GLY A 523 0.29 -1.19 12.03
N ALA A 524 0.65 -0.68 10.85
CA ALA A 524 -0.24 0.18 10.09
C ALA A 524 -0.22 -0.14 8.59
N LEU A 525 -1.39 -0.02 7.97
CA LEU A 525 -1.61 -0.17 6.54
C LEU A 525 -1.68 1.22 5.89
N PHE A 526 -0.94 1.42 4.80
CA PHE A 526 -1.05 2.55 3.89
C PHE A 526 -2.01 2.12 2.79
N LEU A 527 -3.10 2.86 2.64
CA LEU A 527 -4.15 2.64 1.66
C LEU A 527 -4.09 3.79 0.63
N GLY A 528 -3.75 3.47 -0.61
CA GLY A 528 -3.52 4.46 -1.69
C GLY A 528 -4.74 4.77 -2.56
N GLU A 529 -4.71 5.92 -3.23
CA GLU A 529 -5.66 6.27 -4.30
C GLU A 529 -5.50 5.38 -5.55
N ASP A 530 -4.33 4.77 -5.73
CA ASP A 530 -4.05 3.69 -6.69
C ASP A 530 -4.58 2.32 -6.22
N PHE A 531 -5.32 2.26 -5.11
CA PHE A 531 -5.81 1.04 -4.47
C PHE A 531 -4.70 0.08 -3.99
N VAL A 532 -3.47 0.55 -3.79
CA VAL A 532 -2.43 -0.20 -3.05
C VAL A 532 -2.84 -0.36 -1.59
N ILE A 533 -2.48 -1.49 -1.00
CA ILE A 533 -2.59 -1.75 0.44
C ILE A 533 -1.24 -2.30 0.90
N THR A 534 -0.49 -1.55 1.70
CA THR A 534 0.87 -1.93 2.11
C THR A 534 1.20 -1.53 3.54
N ASP A 535 1.79 -2.44 4.30
CA ASP A 535 2.39 -2.18 5.61
C ASP A 535 3.92 -2.00 5.54
N ALA A 536 4.51 -1.87 4.34
CA ALA A 536 5.97 -1.82 4.19
C ALA A 536 6.62 -0.68 5.00
N PHE A 537 5.90 0.43 5.22
CA PHE A 537 6.30 1.51 6.10
C PHE A 537 6.13 1.18 7.59
N MET A 538 5.18 0.35 8.03
CA MET A 538 5.02 0.00 9.45
C MET A 538 4.50 -1.44 9.65
N PRO A 539 5.34 -2.47 9.45
CA PRO A 539 4.99 -3.85 9.73
C PRO A 539 4.73 -4.06 11.23
N VAL A 540 4.02 -5.14 11.59
CA VAL A 540 3.62 -5.43 12.98
C VAL A 540 4.85 -5.55 13.90
N LYS A 541 4.92 -4.67 14.90
CA LYS A 541 5.92 -4.66 15.96
C LYS A 541 5.25 -4.99 17.30
N GLU A 542 5.96 -5.68 18.18
CA GLU A 542 5.61 -5.74 19.61
C GLU A 542 6.05 -4.42 20.26
N ILE A 543 5.14 -3.74 20.95
CA ILE A 543 5.39 -2.47 21.64
C ILE A 543 4.84 -2.58 23.06
N ARG A 544 5.71 -2.47 24.07
CA ARG A 544 5.31 -2.54 25.49
C ARG A 544 4.79 -1.20 26.00
N ALA A 545 4.21 -1.21 27.19
CA ALA A 545 3.74 0.01 27.86
C ALA A 545 4.86 1.05 27.96
N GLY A 546 4.66 2.23 27.37
CA GLY A 546 5.61 3.34 27.31
C GLY A 546 6.61 3.31 26.15
N GLU A 547 6.72 2.21 25.40
CA GLU A 547 7.58 2.10 24.22
C GLU A 547 6.93 2.76 22.97
N GLU A 548 7.77 3.12 22.01
CA GLU A 548 7.41 3.87 20.80
C GLU A 548 8.05 3.23 19.56
N ALA A 549 7.30 3.13 18.47
CA ALA A 549 7.79 2.62 17.19
C ALA A 549 7.65 3.66 16.07
N TYR A 550 8.73 3.82 15.32
CA TYR A 550 8.78 4.58 14.09
C TYR A 550 8.55 3.66 12.86
N PRO A 551 8.08 4.22 11.74
CA PRO A 551 8.09 3.55 10.44
C PRO A 551 9.48 3.06 10.00
N LEU A 552 9.51 2.16 9.02
CA LEU A 552 10.69 1.84 8.24
C LEU A 552 11.03 3.01 7.31
N THR A 553 12.29 3.40 7.38
CA THR A 553 12.97 4.44 6.60
C THR A 553 13.01 4.08 5.11
N THR A 554 12.79 5.06 4.22
CA THR A 554 13.07 4.87 2.79
C THR A 554 14.58 4.78 2.51
N VAL A 555 14.96 4.22 1.36
CA VAL A 555 16.36 4.11 0.92
C VAL A 555 16.59 5.08 -0.24
N ASP A 556 17.59 5.94 -0.14
CA ASP A 556 17.91 6.95 -1.14
C ASP A 556 18.60 6.37 -2.39
N GLN A 557 18.83 7.23 -3.39
CA GLN A 557 19.51 6.86 -4.65
C GLN A 557 20.96 6.36 -4.49
N ASN A 558 21.57 6.51 -3.31
CA ASN A 558 22.93 6.08 -3.00
C ASN A 558 22.97 4.84 -2.08
N GLY A 559 21.83 4.41 -1.53
CA GLY A 559 21.71 3.27 -0.60
C GLY A 559 21.52 3.62 0.88
N TYR A 560 21.33 4.90 1.24
CA TYR A 560 21.20 5.34 2.63
C TYR A 560 19.75 5.35 3.12
N ARG A 561 19.53 4.95 4.38
CA ARG A 561 18.22 5.02 5.05
C ARG A 561 17.89 6.45 5.50
N VAL A 562 16.69 6.94 5.17
CA VAL A 562 16.18 8.28 5.51
C VAL A 562 14.91 8.18 6.36
N SER A 563 14.83 8.96 7.44
CA SER A 563 13.76 8.91 8.46
C SER A 563 12.45 9.61 8.07
N VAL A 564 12.13 9.62 6.77
CA VAL A 564 10.87 10.16 6.23
C VAL A 564 10.27 9.21 5.18
N ILE A 565 8.96 9.36 5.01
CA ILE A 565 8.18 8.78 3.93
C ILE A 565 7.93 9.91 2.92
N PRO A 566 8.62 9.96 1.76
CA PRO A 566 8.24 10.84 0.67
C PRO A 566 6.87 10.39 0.18
N ILE A 567 5.84 11.15 0.52
CA ILE A 567 4.45 10.71 0.36
C ILE A 567 4.09 10.79 -1.13
N HIS A 568 3.52 9.72 -1.74
CA HIS A 568 3.35 9.58 -3.20
C HIS A 568 2.03 10.12 -3.79
N LEU A 569 2.08 10.90 -4.89
CA LEU A 569 0.97 11.37 -5.75
C LEU A 569 1.12 10.66 -7.10
N PRO A 570 0.03 10.47 -7.83
CA PRO A 570 0.07 10.20 -9.26
C PRO A 570 -0.06 11.51 -10.06
N ASP A 571 0.96 11.90 -10.83
CA ASP A 571 0.87 13.00 -11.83
C ASP A 571 -0.19 12.69 -12.89
N GLU A 572 -0.52 11.40 -13.02
CA GLU A 572 -1.72 10.89 -13.68
C GLU A 572 -2.97 11.65 -13.22
N LEU A 573 -3.24 11.75 -11.92
CA LEU A 573 -4.40 12.45 -11.39
C LEU A 573 -4.28 13.97 -11.54
N HIS A 574 -3.09 14.53 -11.36
CA HIS A 574 -2.85 15.96 -11.60
C HIS A 574 -3.10 16.36 -13.06
N SER A 575 -2.85 15.45 -14.02
CA SER A 575 -3.17 15.64 -15.46
C SER A 575 -4.66 15.60 -15.78
N TRP A 576 -5.50 15.09 -14.87
CA TRP A 576 -6.97 15.21 -14.89
C TRP A 576 -7.50 16.47 -14.18
N GLY A 577 -6.62 17.35 -13.72
CA GLY A 577 -6.99 18.59 -13.01
C GLY A 577 -7.07 18.46 -11.48
N GLU A 578 -6.88 17.25 -10.92
CA GLU A 578 -7.01 16.99 -9.48
C GLU A 578 -5.87 17.67 -8.68
N THR A 579 -6.19 18.76 -7.98
CA THR A 579 -5.26 19.46 -7.07
C THR A 579 -5.23 18.85 -5.66
N GLU A 580 -6.26 18.11 -5.27
CA GLU A 580 -6.41 17.48 -3.95
C GLU A 580 -6.88 16.02 -4.05
N ILE A 581 -6.15 15.05 -3.45
CA ILE A 581 -6.57 13.63 -3.43
C ILE A 581 -6.51 13.02 -2.03
N SER A 582 -7.56 12.31 -1.62
CA SER A 582 -7.73 11.77 -0.26
C SER A 582 -7.23 10.34 -0.11
N ASN A 583 -6.48 10.07 0.95
CA ASN A 583 -5.79 8.81 1.19
C ASN A 583 -5.90 8.38 2.66
N GLN A 584 -5.32 7.25 3.06
CA GLN A 584 -5.44 6.73 4.44
C GLN A 584 -4.20 5.96 4.92
N ILE A 585 -3.99 6.02 6.24
CA ILE A 585 -3.19 5.13 7.07
C ILE A 585 -4.14 4.53 8.12
N LYS A 586 -4.24 3.20 8.18
CA LYS A 586 -5.04 2.47 9.15
C LYS A 586 -4.12 1.70 10.10
N ILE A 587 -3.98 2.20 11.32
CA ILE A 587 -3.26 1.53 12.40
C ILE A 587 -4.13 0.40 12.93
N ILE A 588 -3.59 -0.81 13.05
CA ILE A 588 -4.22 -1.97 13.67
C ILE A 588 -3.42 -2.33 14.92
N ALA A 589 -4.11 -2.43 16.06
CA ALA A 589 -3.51 -2.76 17.36
C ALA A 589 -4.22 -3.96 18.00
N SER A 590 -3.44 -4.84 18.63
CA SER A 590 -3.90 -6.14 19.12
C SER A 590 -3.20 -6.56 20.41
N ALA A 591 -3.92 -7.17 21.34
CA ALA A 591 -3.38 -7.79 22.55
C ALA A 591 -2.85 -9.22 22.32
N THR A 592 -2.77 -9.65 21.05
CA THR A 592 -2.09 -10.88 20.61
C THR A 592 -1.32 -10.62 19.31
N PRO A 593 -0.25 -11.37 19.01
CA PRO A 593 0.41 -11.33 17.70
C PRO A 593 -0.60 -11.51 16.55
N PHE A 594 -0.35 -10.83 15.44
CA PHE A 594 -1.07 -10.94 14.18
C PHE A 594 -0.11 -10.63 13.01
N SER A 595 -0.53 -10.91 11.78
CA SER A 595 0.16 -10.48 10.56
C SER A 595 -0.75 -9.58 9.73
N MET A 596 -0.15 -8.76 8.87
CA MET A 596 -0.86 -7.96 7.87
C MET A 596 -0.71 -8.50 6.44
N ASP A 597 -0.05 -9.66 6.26
CA ASP A 597 0.13 -10.34 4.95
C ASP A 597 -1.18 -10.42 4.15
N ALA A 598 -2.28 -10.75 4.84
CA ALA A 598 -3.61 -10.96 4.25
C ALA A 598 -4.29 -9.70 3.70
N TYR A 599 -3.84 -8.50 4.09
CA TYR A 599 -4.34 -7.23 3.53
C TYR A 599 -3.52 -6.74 2.33
N ARG A 600 -2.28 -7.21 2.17
CA ARG A 600 -1.35 -6.68 1.16
C ARG A 600 -1.91 -6.77 -0.26
N GLN A 601 -1.77 -5.69 -1.01
CA GLN A 601 -2.27 -5.55 -2.38
C GLN A 601 -1.37 -4.61 -3.17
N GLU A 602 -0.93 -5.06 -4.34
CA GLU A 602 -0.33 -4.18 -5.35
C GLU A 602 -1.39 -3.25 -5.93
N GLY A 603 -1.04 -1.98 -6.12
CA GLY A 603 -1.90 -0.98 -6.73
C GLY A 603 -2.37 -1.35 -8.14
N LEU A 604 -3.26 -0.52 -8.65
CA LEU A 604 -3.76 -0.51 -10.01
C LEU A 604 -2.98 0.53 -10.82
N GLU A 605 -2.70 0.25 -12.08
CA GLU A 605 -2.20 1.30 -12.97
C GLU A 605 -3.28 2.38 -13.12
N LEU A 606 -2.97 3.60 -12.68
CA LEU A 606 -3.82 4.77 -12.90
C LEU A 606 -3.63 5.30 -14.33
N GLN A 607 -4.66 5.94 -14.88
CA GLN A 607 -4.65 6.36 -16.28
C GLN A 607 -3.91 7.70 -16.48
N ALA A 608 -2.64 7.60 -16.89
CA ALA A 608 -1.78 8.73 -17.23
C ALA A 608 -2.16 9.42 -18.56
N LYS A 609 -2.18 10.75 -18.60
CA LYS A 609 -2.13 11.52 -19.87
C LYS A 609 -0.67 11.89 -20.24
N ASN A 610 0.16 10.85 -20.44
CA ASN A 610 1.63 10.88 -20.65
C ASN A 610 2.44 11.33 -19.41
N ALA A 611 3.52 10.60 -19.06
CA ALA A 611 4.00 10.52 -17.67
C ALA A 611 5.37 11.19 -17.34
N SER A 612 5.44 11.81 -16.15
CA SER A 612 6.66 12.04 -15.33
C SER A 612 6.26 12.42 -13.87
N LYS A 613 7.10 12.13 -12.86
CA LYS A 613 6.73 11.89 -11.42
C LYS A 613 6.88 13.08 -10.42
N GLY A 614 6.01 13.26 -9.39
CA GLY A 614 6.17 14.15 -8.18
C GLY A 614 4.95 14.27 -7.19
N ALA A 615 5.13 14.47 -5.86
CA ALA A 615 4.32 13.81 -4.78
C ALA A 615 4.39 14.36 -3.27
N SER A 616 3.45 14.49 -2.28
CA SER A 616 1.97 14.31 -2.11
C SER A 616 1.21 14.79 -0.78
N ARG A 617 0.79 13.91 0.17
CA ARG A 617 -0.52 13.84 0.96
C ARG A 617 -0.78 14.70 2.24
N GLY A 618 -1.89 15.47 2.32
CA GLY A 618 -2.74 15.77 3.53
C GLY A 618 -3.53 17.12 3.51
N MET A 619 -4.69 17.47 4.14
CA MET A 619 -5.91 16.90 4.86
C MET A 619 -6.62 18.06 5.67
N GLY A 620 -7.92 18.25 6.01
CA GLY A 620 -9.27 17.58 6.00
C GLY A 620 -10.23 18.34 6.96
N PHE A 621 -10.82 17.78 8.03
CA PHE A 621 -11.87 16.73 8.08
C PHE A 621 -13.03 17.06 9.06
N ALA A 622 -12.77 17.20 10.38
CA ALA A 622 -13.71 17.55 11.49
C ALA A 622 -14.87 16.59 11.93
N ALA A 623 -15.48 16.87 13.11
CA ALA A 623 -16.56 16.15 13.85
C ALA A 623 -17.18 17.09 14.95
N PRO A 624 -18.05 16.72 15.96
CA PRO A 624 -18.78 15.48 16.35
C PRO A 624 -20.34 15.68 16.32
N GLN A 625 -21.32 15.22 17.14
CA GLN A 625 -21.57 14.65 18.51
C GLN A 625 -22.96 13.89 18.53
N ALA A 626 -23.49 13.24 19.58
CA ALA A 626 -23.00 12.38 20.69
C ALA A 626 -24.19 11.86 21.58
N ALA A 627 -24.11 10.66 22.19
CA ALA A 627 -25.04 10.12 23.21
C ALA A 627 -24.34 9.13 24.17
N ARG A 628 -24.92 8.73 25.32
CA ARG A 628 -24.19 8.02 26.42
C ARG A 628 -24.41 6.49 26.54
N PRO A 629 -23.45 5.72 27.11
CA PRO A 629 -23.29 4.29 26.81
C PRO A 629 -23.58 3.30 27.97
N LYS A 630 -23.54 2.00 27.65
CA LYS A 630 -23.29 0.90 28.61
C LYS A 630 -21.81 0.51 28.62
N ILE A 631 -21.31 0.05 29.76
CA ILE A 631 -19.92 -0.39 29.93
C ILE A 631 -19.74 -1.80 29.33
N LEU A 632 -18.74 -1.96 28.46
CA LEU A 632 -18.31 -3.23 27.87
C LEU A 632 -16.88 -3.59 28.33
N SER A 633 -16.55 -4.87 28.27
CA SER A 633 -15.20 -5.37 28.55
C SER A 633 -14.19 -4.86 27.52
N ARG A 634 -13.01 -4.43 28.00
CA ARG A 634 -11.91 -3.91 27.18
C ARG A 634 -11.57 -4.86 26.01
N PRO A 635 -11.56 -4.37 24.74
CA PRO A 635 -11.42 -5.23 23.58
C PRO A 635 -10.00 -5.77 23.40
N SER A 636 -9.90 -6.91 22.73
CA SER A 636 -8.65 -7.59 22.40
C SER A 636 -7.92 -6.97 21.20
N TRP A 637 -8.59 -6.18 20.37
CA TRP A 637 -8.01 -5.46 19.24
C TRP A 637 -8.83 -4.23 18.87
N PHE A 638 -8.24 -3.28 18.15
CA PHE A 638 -8.87 -2.06 17.67
C PHE A 638 -8.11 -1.46 16.48
N THR A 639 -8.70 -0.44 15.85
CA THR A 639 -8.10 0.34 14.76
C THR A 639 -8.00 1.82 15.14
N LYS A 640 -7.08 2.55 14.51
CA LYS A 640 -7.13 4.01 14.37
C LYS A 640 -6.94 4.38 12.91
N ASP A 641 -7.83 5.23 12.41
CA ASP A 641 -7.74 5.76 11.06
C ASP A 641 -7.13 7.15 11.08
N ILE A 642 -6.19 7.36 10.17
CA ILE A 642 -5.55 8.63 9.85
C ILE A 642 -5.73 8.78 8.34
N ILE A 643 -6.78 9.47 7.92
CA ILE A 643 -6.95 9.89 6.52
C ILE A 643 -5.80 10.88 6.18
N TYR A 644 -5.57 11.26 4.91
CA TYR A 644 -4.85 12.49 4.51
C TYR A 644 -5.04 12.91 3.01
N LYS A 645 -5.44 14.17 2.72
CA LYS A 645 -5.71 14.80 1.39
C LYS A 645 -4.52 15.56 0.70
N ILE A 646 -3.74 15.06 -0.26
CA ILE A 646 -2.67 15.87 -0.98
C ILE A 646 -3.10 17.32 -1.32
N HIS A 647 -2.23 18.34 -1.30
CA HIS A 647 -2.48 19.57 -2.07
C HIS A 647 -1.31 20.00 -2.97
N ARG A 648 -1.57 20.06 -4.29
CA ARG A 648 -0.69 20.59 -5.35
C ARG A 648 -1.51 21.53 -6.25
N PRO A 649 -1.24 22.85 -6.30
CA PRO A 649 -2.01 23.77 -7.12
C PRO A 649 -1.64 23.68 -8.61
N GLN A 650 -2.61 23.94 -9.49
CA GLN A 650 -2.36 24.11 -10.93
C GLN A 650 -1.54 25.37 -11.22
N GLU A 651 -0.98 25.48 -12.42
CA GLU A 651 -0.40 26.74 -12.91
C GLU A 651 -1.48 27.83 -13.07
N GLY A 652 -1.11 29.09 -12.81
CA GLY A 652 -2.03 30.22 -12.78
C GLY A 652 -1.33 31.53 -13.14
N ALA A 653 -2.12 32.55 -13.51
CA ALA A 653 -1.64 33.82 -14.03
C ALA A 653 -2.29 35.01 -13.30
N ALA A 654 -1.58 36.14 -13.21
CA ALA A 654 -2.10 37.35 -12.56
C ALA A 654 -3.08 38.11 -13.47
N ALA A 655 -4.13 38.69 -12.89
CA ALA A 655 -5.06 39.58 -13.55
C ALA A 655 -4.88 41.02 -13.05
N GLU A 656 -4.25 41.85 -13.88
CA GLU A 656 -4.03 43.28 -13.60
C GLU A 656 -5.24 44.12 -14.03
N THR A 657 -5.56 45.16 -13.24
CA THR A 657 -6.64 46.11 -13.52
C THR A 657 -6.53 46.73 -14.92
N GLY A 658 -7.64 46.75 -15.65
CA GLY A 658 -7.73 47.25 -17.03
C GLY A 658 -7.01 46.39 -18.09
N LYS A 659 -6.44 45.22 -17.76
CA LYS A 659 -5.83 44.30 -18.73
C LYS A 659 -6.66 43.03 -18.91
N THR A 660 -6.93 42.68 -20.16
CA THR A 660 -7.50 41.37 -20.51
C THR A 660 -6.47 40.26 -20.26
N LEU A 661 -6.85 39.25 -19.48
CA LEU A 661 -6.09 38.02 -19.30
C LEU A 661 -6.60 36.95 -20.28
N GLN A 662 -5.70 36.17 -20.86
CA GLN A 662 -6.03 34.94 -21.60
C GLN A 662 -5.23 33.77 -21.03
N MET A 663 -5.93 32.68 -20.72
CA MET A 663 -5.35 31.42 -20.24
C MET A 663 -6.22 30.25 -20.70
N TYR A 664 -5.62 29.18 -21.21
CA TYR A 664 -6.36 28.05 -21.80
C TYR A 664 -7.34 28.54 -22.91
N ASN A 665 -8.61 28.15 -22.86
CA ASN A 665 -9.68 28.74 -23.68
C ASN A 665 -10.50 29.83 -22.93
N LEU A 666 -10.05 30.26 -21.74
CA LEU A 666 -10.64 31.34 -20.96
C LEU A 666 -10.00 32.70 -21.31
N THR A 667 -10.84 33.67 -21.64
CA THR A 667 -10.49 35.10 -21.66
C THR A 667 -11.24 35.81 -20.55
N VAL A 668 -10.54 36.53 -19.68
CA VAL A 668 -11.13 37.44 -18.68
C VAL A 668 -10.90 38.86 -19.20
N GLU A 669 -11.97 39.59 -19.52
CA GLU A 669 -11.84 40.96 -20.03
C GLU A 669 -11.35 41.91 -18.94
N GLY A 670 -10.50 42.88 -19.30
CA GLY A 670 -9.96 43.85 -18.36
C GLY A 670 -11.06 44.68 -17.70
N HIS A 671 -11.04 44.74 -16.37
CA HIS A 671 -12.02 45.45 -15.54
C HIS A 671 -11.36 46.63 -14.84
N ASP A 672 -12.04 47.79 -14.79
CA ASP A 672 -11.44 49.09 -14.41
C ASP A 672 -11.06 49.22 -12.92
N SER A 673 -11.57 48.32 -12.08
CA SER A 673 -11.45 48.38 -10.61
C SER A 673 -11.14 47.05 -9.92
N PHE A 674 -11.02 45.95 -10.68
CA PHE A 674 -10.74 44.60 -10.15
C PHE A 674 -9.30 44.19 -10.45
N SER A 675 -8.72 43.37 -9.59
CA SER A 675 -7.51 42.60 -9.88
C SER A 675 -7.44 41.34 -9.01
N ALA A 676 -6.64 40.36 -9.43
CA ALA A 676 -6.33 39.16 -8.66
C ALA A 676 -4.87 38.79 -8.86
N GLU A 677 -4.15 38.50 -7.78
CA GLU A 677 -2.72 38.11 -7.84
C GLU A 677 -2.52 36.79 -8.61
N ARG A 678 -3.49 35.88 -8.49
CA ARG A 678 -3.52 34.61 -9.24
C ARG A 678 -4.95 34.23 -9.57
N ILE A 679 -5.21 34.08 -10.87
CA ILE A 679 -6.33 33.31 -11.42
C ILE A 679 -5.80 31.95 -11.84
N GLN A 680 -6.49 30.88 -11.45
CA GLN A 680 -6.21 29.52 -11.90
C GLN A 680 -7.52 28.79 -12.23
N LEU A 681 -7.42 27.75 -13.06
CA LEU A 681 -8.54 26.83 -13.30
C LEU A 681 -8.38 25.58 -12.45
N SER A 682 -9.48 25.09 -11.90
CA SER A 682 -9.59 23.82 -11.19
C SER A 682 -10.85 23.06 -11.64
N SER A 683 -11.04 21.84 -11.11
CA SER A 683 -12.27 21.08 -11.31
C SER A 683 -13.17 21.16 -10.09
N SER A 684 -14.49 21.21 -10.31
CA SER A 684 -15.51 21.02 -9.30
C SER A 684 -15.66 19.56 -8.86
N SER A 685 -14.98 18.62 -9.53
CA SER A 685 -14.92 17.21 -9.11
C SER A 685 -14.33 17.14 -7.70
N ILE A 686 -15.13 16.67 -6.74
CA ILE A 686 -14.74 16.68 -5.34
C ILE A 686 -13.51 15.78 -5.14
N ALA A 687 -12.47 16.34 -4.52
CA ALA A 687 -11.28 15.65 -4.08
C ALA A 687 -11.61 14.30 -3.42
N THR A 688 -10.88 13.26 -3.82
CA THR A 688 -11.44 11.92 -4.08
C THR A 688 -12.16 11.17 -2.94
N ARG A 689 -12.09 11.60 -1.67
CA ARG A 689 -12.88 11.05 -0.55
C ARG A 689 -13.36 12.14 0.44
N SER A 690 -13.46 13.40 0.02
CA SER A 690 -13.90 14.52 0.86
C SER A 690 -15.42 14.66 0.89
N ALA A 691 -16.04 14.54 2.07
CA ALA A 691 -17.49 14.72 2.24
C ALA A 691 -17.91 16.18 2.57
N GLN A 692 -17.01 17.15 2.44
CA GLN A 692 -17.20 18.51 2.97
C GLN A 692 -18.10 19.41 2.09
N ARG A 693 -18.33 19.07 0.82
CA ARG A 693 -19.11 19.87 -0.15
C ARG A 693 -19.92 18.95 -1.08
N PRO A 694 -21.22 19.19 -1.32
CA PRO A 694 -21.93 18.51 -2.40
C PRO A 694 -21.39 18.98 -3.75
N SER A 695 -21.28 18.08 -4.73
CA SER A 695 -20.89 18.46 -6.09
C SER A 695 -21.97 19.36 -6.69
N ILE A 696 -21.58 20.35 -7.50
CA ILE A 696 -22.55 21.20 -8.21
C ILE A 696 -23.49 20.39 -9.12
N GLN A 697 -23.01 19.27 -9.70
CA GLN A 697 -23.85 18.32 -10.45
C GLN A 697 -24.96 17.71 -9.58
N VAL A 698 -24.61 17.33 -8.34
CA VAL A 698 -25.54 16.72 -7.37
C VAL A 698 -26.51 17.77 -6.79
N ALA A 699 -26.07 19.02 -6.69
CA ALA A 699 -26.89 20.13 -6.18
C ALA A 699 -27.89 20.68 -7.23
N LEU A 700 -27.53 20.68 -8.52
CA LEU A 700 -28.37 21.22 -9.60
C LEU A 700 -29.19 20.14 -10.37
N GLY A 701 -28.71 18.91 -10.41
CA GLY A 701 -29.37 17.77 -11.07
C GLY A 701 -29.01 17.61 -12.56
N SER A 702 -28.70 16.39 -12.96
CA SER A 702 -28.12 16.04 -14.28
C SER A 702 -29.04 16.20 -15.50
N ASP A 703 -30.35 16.37 -15.31
CA ASP A 703 -31.33 16.35 -16.42
C ASP A 703 -31.15 17.50 -17.42
N ASN A 704 -30.66 18.65 -16.94
CA ASN A 704 -30.49 19.86 -17.77
C ASN A 704 -29.18 20.62 -17.46
N PHE A 705 -28.45 20.24 -16.41
CA PHE A 705 -27.11 20.72 -16.11
C PHE A 705 -26.11 19.63 -16.49
N GLN A 706 -25.09 20.00 -17.26
CA GLN A 706 -24.02 19.13 -17.70
C GLN A 706 -22.65 19.72 -17.29
N PRO A 707 -21.64 18.87 -17.07
CA PRO A 707 -20.26 19.30 -16.92
C PRO A 707 -19.83 20.22 -18.07
N LEU A 708 -19.03 21.22 -17.73
CA LEU A 708 -18.31 22.03 -18.70
C LEU A 708 -16.85 21.56 -18.77
N HIS A 709 -16.24 21.68 -19.93
CA HIS A 709 -14.81 21.43 -20.11
C HIS A 709 -14.18 22.63 -20.81
N ILE A 710 -13.41 23.42 -20.07
CA ILE A 710 -12.55 24.45 -20.63
C ILE A 710 -11.30 23.75 -21.17
N GLU A 711 -11.23 23.55 -22.48
CA GLU A 711 -10.04 22.98 -23.11
C GLU A 711 -8.81 23.90 -22.92
N GLY A 712 -7.64 23.28 -22.90
CA GLY A 712 -6.36 23.98 -22.88
C GLY A 712 -5.67 23.97 -24.25
N ASN A 713 -5.36 25.17 -24.75
CA ASN A 713 -4.40 25.38 -25.84
C ASN A 713 -2.98 24.87 -25.51
N THR A 714 -2.67 24.62 -24.25
CA THR A 714 -1.47 23.92 -23.79
C THR A 714 -1.69 22.41 -23.73
N ARG A 715 -0.79 21.62 -24.34
CA ARG A 715 -0.86 20.14 -24.46
C ARG A 715 -0.91 19.34 -23.14
N SER A 716 -0.88 19.99 -21.99
CA SER A 716 -0.74 19.41 -20.65
C SER A 716 -2.03 19.30 -19.85
N VAL A 717 -3.05 20.14 -20.10
CA VAL A 717 -4.31 20.16 -19.33
C VAL A 717 -5.47 20.43 -20.27
N GLN A 718 -6.48 19.54 -20.33
CA GLN A 718 -7.51 19.58 -21.39
C GLN A 718 -8.90 19.02 -21.03
N HIS A 719 -9.11 18.42 -19.86
CA HIS A 719 -10.42 17.89 -19.44
C HIS A 719 -10.69 18.23 -17.97
N GLY A 720 -11.97 18.23 -17.56
CA GLY A 720 -12.37 18.40 -16.16
C GLY A 720 -12.36 19.82 -15.60
N LEU A 721 -11.72 20.79 -16.27
CA LEU A 721 -11.69 22.19 -15.82
C LEU A 721 -13.04 22.88 -16.05
N ASP A 722 -13.69 23.28 -14.95
CA ASP A 722 -14.99 23.98 -14.94
C ASP A 722 -15.08 25.09 -13.87
N THR A 723 -14.05 25.25 -13.04
CA THR A 723 -14.04 26.18 -11.90
C THR A 723 -12.92 27.20 -12.05
N ILE A 724 -13.24 28.49 -11.92
CA ILE A 724 -12.26 29.59 -11.85
C ILE A 724 -12.01 29.91 -10.38
N GLU A 725 -10.75 29.88 -9.96
CA GLU A 725 -10.32 30.27 -8.62
C GLU A 725 -9.54 31.59 -8.67
N LEU A 726 -9.95 32.54 -7.83
CA LEU A 726 -9.35 33.87 -7.72
C LEU A 726 -8.70 34.00 -6.33
N HIS A 727 -7.39 34.25 -6.30
CA HIS A 727 -6.63 34.44 -5.06
C HIS A 727 -6.16 35.89 -4.92
N ASN A 728 -6.17 36.40 -3.68
CA ASN A 728 -5.78 37.77 -3.31
C ASN A 728 -6.42 38.83 -4.23
N VAL A 729 -7.76 38.80 -4.30
CA VAL A 729 -8.58 39.74 -5.06
C VAL A 729 -8.57 41.13 -4.41
N GLN A 730 -8.53 42.17 -5.25
CA GLN A 730 -8.81 43.55 -4.84
C GLN A 730 -9.98 44.12 -5.65
N GLY A 731 -10.83 44.91 -4.99
CA GLY A 731 -11.97 45.58 -5.62
C GLY A 731 -13.17 44.69 -5.91
N GLN A 732 -13.35 43.59 -5.16
CA GLN A 732 -14.46 42.65 -5.29
C GLN A 732 -15.82 43.36 -5.32
N GLU A 733 -15.99 44.35 -4.45
CA GLU A 733 -17.20 45.15 -4.24
C GLU A 733 -17.58 46.06 -5.42
N ASN A 734 -16.73 46.15 -6.45
CA ASN A 734 -16.98 46.95 -7.66
C ASN A 734 -17.46 46.09 -8.84
N VAL A 735 -17.46 44.75 -8.71
CA VAL A 735 -18.10 43.85 -9.67
C VAL A 735 -19.60 43.81 -9.34
N THR A 736 -20.42 44.36 -10.24
CA THR A 736 -21.85 44.59 -10.04
C THR A 736 -22.62 44.36 -11.36
N ALA A 737 -23.96 44.31 -11.35
CA ALA A 737 -24.75 44.22 -12.58
C ALA A 737 -24.54 45.41 -13.55
N ASP A 738 -24.32 46.62 -13.02
CA ASP A 738 -24.00 47.81 -13.82
C ASP A 738 -22.55 47.81 -14.33
N ASN A 739 -21.63 47.15 -13.62
CA ASN A 739 -20.21 47.03 -13.95
C ASN A 739 -19.71 45.58 -13.72
N PRO A 740 -20.03 44.64 -14.64
CA PRO A 740 -19.77 43.21 -14.44
C PRO A 740 -18.37 42.79 -14.89
N LEU A 741 -17.82 41.78 -14.21
CA LEU A 741 -16.65 41.05 -14.70
C LEU A 741 -17.10 40.17 -15.87
N LYS A 742 -16.48 40.35 -17.04
CA LYS A 742 -16.84 39.60 -18.26
C LYS A 742 -15.79 38.53 -18.54
N ILE A 743 -16.26 37.31 -18.73
CA ILE A 743 -15.42 36.20 -19.20
C ILE A 743 -15.94 35.68 -20.54
N LYS A 744 -15.06 35.14 -21.36
CA LYS A 744 -15.37 34.47 -22.63
C LYS A 744 -14.68 33.12 -22.68
N LEU A 745 -15.36 32.14 -23.25
CA LEU A 745 -14.88 30.78 -23.39
C LEU A 745 -14.88 30.39 -24.87
N ASP A 746 -13.74 30.00 -25.40
CA ASP A 746 -13.62 29.49 -26.77
C ASP A 746 -14.09 28.03 -26.82
N ILE A 747 -15.42 27.85 -26.80
CA ILE A 747 -16.13 26.56 -26.75
C ILE A 747 -17.33 26.64 -27.69
N SER A 748 -17.46 25.65 -28.59
CA SER A 748 -18.64 25.50 -29.44
C SER A 748 -19.84 24.99 -28.63
N LEU A 749 -20.95 25.74 -28.68
CA LEU A 749 -22.23 25.38 -28.06
C LEU A 749 -23.30 25.22 -29.15
N ASN A 750 -24.24 24.29 -28.94
CA ASN A 750 -25.44 24.18 -29.79
C ASN A 750 -26.47 25.28 -29.44
N ASP A 751 -27.42 25.57 -30.33
CA ASP A 751 -28.46 26.60 -30.16
C ASP A 751 -29.27 26.48 -28.84
N ASN A 752 -29.35 25.26 -28.28
CA ASN A 752 -30.07 24.92 -27.07
C ASN A 752 -29.17 24.79 -25.82
N GLU A 753 -27.91 25.23 -25.91
CA GLU A 753 -26.89 25.17 -24.85
C GLU A 753 -26.38 26.57 -24.49
N LYS A 754 -26.20 26.81 -23.19
CA LYS A 754 -25.67 28.06 -22.63
C LYS A 754 -24.74 27.74 -21.45
N ILE A 755 -23.89 28.67 -21.03
CA ILE A 755 -23.03 28.49 -19.85
C ILE A 755 -23.42 29.52 -18.79
N PHE A 756 -23.57 29.07 -17.54
CA PHE A 756 -23.93 29.90 -16.40
C PHE A 756 -22.87 29.84 -15.29
N PRO A 757 -22.55 30.98 -14.64
CA PRO A 757 -21.63 31.04 -13.51
C PRO A 757 -22.39 30.90 -12.18
N PHE A 758 -21.85 30.11 -11.26
CA PHE A 758 -22.41 29.85 -9.94
C PHE A 758 -21.38 30.09 -8.84
N GLY A 759 -21.84 30.71 -7.74
CA GLY A 759 -21.15 30.79 -6.47
C GLY A 759 -21.70 29.74 -5.52
N TYR A 760 -21.16 29.69 -4.31
CA TYR A 760 -21.62 28.78 -3.26
C TYR A 760 -21.64 29.50 -1.92
N ASP A 761 -22.79 29.47 -1.29
CA ASP A 761 -22.99 30.05 0.03
C ASP A 761 -22.59 29.00 1.08
N THR A 762 -21.60 29.33 1.90
CA THR A 762 -21.08 28.41 2.93
C THR A 762 -21.98 28.34 4.18
N GLU A 763 -22.85 29.32 4.42
CA GLU A 763 -23.83 29.32 5.51
C GLU A 763 -25.07 28.48 5.13
N THR A 764 -25.69 28.74 3.96
CA THR A 764 -26.87 27.98 3.51
C THR A 764 -26.54 26.65 2.81
N LYS A 765 -25.28 26.46 2.37
CA LYS A 765 -24.76 25.30 1.64
C LYS A 765 -25.41 25.07 0.27
N LEU A 766 -25.80 26.16 -0.39
CA LEU A 766 -26.44 26.16 -1.69
C LEU A 766 -25.57 26.83 -2.75
N TYR A 767 -25.69 26.35 -3.99
CA TYR A 767 -25.15 27.04 -5.16
C TYR A 767 -26.15 28.09 -5.65
N TYR A 768 -25.66 29.27 -6.02
CA TYR A 768 -26.48 30.39 -6.50
C TYR A 768 -25.85 31.01 -7.77
N PRO A 769 -26.63 31.53 -8.73
CA PRO A 769 -26.08 32.12 -9.94
C PRO A 769 -25.38 33.45 -9.63
N LEU A 770 -24.20 33.67 -10.22
CA LEU A 770 -23.42 34.93 -10.11
C LEU A 770 -23.67 35.89 -11.26
N GLY A 771 -24.59 35.55 -12.17
CA GLY A 771 -24.84 36.29 -13.40
C GLY A 771 -25.32 35.38 -14.53
N HIS A 772 -25.10 35.78 -15.77
CA HIS A 772 -25.77 35.19 -16.93
C HIS A 772 -24.97 35.33 -18.25
N PRO A 773 -25.21 34.45 -19.25
CA PRO A 773 -24.64 34.60 -20.59
C PRO A 773 -25.25 35.80 -21.33
N ASP A 774 -24.39 36.57 -22.00
CA ASP A 774 -24.71 37.75 -22.80
C ASP A 774 -24.87 37.35 -24.27
N GLU A 775 -26.10 37.43 -24.80
CA GLU A 775 -26.42 36.88 -26.12
C GLU A 775 -25.85 37.69 -27.30
N ASP A 776 -25.61 39.00 -27.11
CA ASP A 776 -25.07 39.88 -28.15
C ASP A 776 -23.55 39.74 -28.29
N THR A 777 -22.83 39.42 -27.21
CA THR A 777 -21.35 39.40 -27.18
C THR A 777 -20.72 38.03 -27.00
N GLY A 778 -21.51 37.00 -26.66
CA GLY A 778 -21.01 35.66 -26.31
C GLY A 778 -20.18 35.62 -25.01
N ALA A 779 -20.21 36.68 -24.22
CA ALA A 779 -19.61 36.70 -22.89
C ALA A 779 -20.49 35.99 -21.87
N ILE A 780 -19.90 35.62 -20.73
CA ILE A 780 -20.63 35.38 -19.49
C ILE A 780 -20.40 36.60 -18.61
N ARG A 781 -21.48 37.25 -18.20
CA ARG A 781 -21.47 38.37 -17.24
C ARG A 781 -21.47 37.78 -15.84
N ILE A 782 -20.47 38.15 -15.05
CA ILE A 782 -20.42 37.91 -13.61
C ILE A 782 -20.77 39.25 -12.95
N GLU A 783 -21.94 39.30 -12.35
CA GLU A 783 -22.62 40.50 -11.85
C GLU A 783 -22.48 40.64 -10.32
N GLU A 784 -21.95 39.62 -9.67
CA GLU A 784 -21.50 39.59 -8.27
C GLU A 784 -20.32 38.61 -8.16
N LEU A 785 -19.39 38.83 -7.24
CA LEU A 785 -18.31 37.89 -6.93
C LEU A 785 -18.59 37.20 -5.59
N PRO A 786 -18.49 35.86 -5.51
CA PRO A 786 -18.85 35.11 -4.31
C PRO A 786 -17.92 35.43 -3.14
N ASP A 787 -18.42 35.27 -1.92
CA ASP A 787 -17.61 35.40 -0.72
C ASP A 787 -16.33 34.55 -0.79
N ALA A 788 -15.23 35.11 -0.29
CA ALA A 788 -13.94 34.44 -0.33
C ALA A 788 -13.97 33.21 0.60
N GLU A 789 -13.98 32.02 -0.01
CA GLU A 789 -14.00 30.76 0.73
C GLU A 789 -12.71 30.59 1.54
N GLU A 790 -12.82 30.06 2.75
CA GLU A 790 -11.66 29.48 3.40
C GLU A 790 -11.27 28.21 2.65
N VAL A 791 -10.22 28.34 1.84
CA VAL A 791 -9.40 27.20 1.46
C VAL A 791 -8.98 26.51 2.76
N VAL A 792 -9.01 25.18 2.79
CA VAL A 792 -8.74 24.36 3.99
C VAL A 792 -7.27 24.49 4.48
N THR A 793 -6.47 25.39 3.88
CA THR A 793 -5.04 25.54 4.09
C THR A 793 -4.68 26.80 4.92
N ARG A 794 -3.77 26.62 5.88
CA ARG A 794 -2.88 27.72 6.28
C ARG A 794 -1.79 27.82 5.21
N GLY A 795 -1.66 28.97 4.56
CA GLY A 795 -0.61 29.23 3.56
C GLY A 795 -1.04 30.14 2.42
N PHE A 796 -2.11 29.78 1.71
CA PHE A 796 -2.52 30.46 0.47
C PHE A 796 -3.56 31.59 0.63
N GLY A 797 -4.14 31.76 1.82
CA GLY A 797 -5.23 32.72 2.04
C GLY A 797 -6.59 32.22 1.57
N LYS A 798 -7.57 33.13 1.46
CA LYS A 798 -8.92 32.82 0.97
C LYS A 798 -8.99 32.92 -0.56
N SER A 799 -9.83 32.09 -1.18
CA SER A 799 -10.04 32.10 -2.64
C SER A 799 -11.51 32.20 -2.99
N LEU A 800 -11.86 33.03 -3.98
CA LEU A 800 -13.21 33.13 -4.51
C LEU A 800 -13.36 32.10 -5.64
N LYS A 801 -14.44 31.32 -5.65
CA LYS A 801 -14.63 30.21 -6.61
C LYS A 801 -15.89 30.39 -7.46
N ILE A 802 -15.70 30.49 -8.78
CA ILE A 802 -16.78 30.62 -9.78
C ILE A 802 -16.91 29.28 -10.51
N TYR A 803 -18.02 28.60 -10.31
CA TYR A 803 -18.34 27.32 -10.92
C TYR A 803 -19.10 27.53 -12.22
N LEU A 804 -18.63 26.97 -13.33
CA LEU A 804 -19.24 27.13 -14.64
C LEU A 804 -19.97 25.84 -15.03
N GLN A 805 -21.23 25.96 -15.42
CA GLN A 805 -22.06 24.81 -15.79
C GLN A 805 -22.66 25.00 -17.18
N LYS A 806 -22.64 23.94 -17.99
CA LYS A 806 -23.31 23.93 -19.29
C LYS A 806 -24.77 23.55 -19.07
N VAL A 807 -25.67 24.45 -19.46
CA VAL A 807 -27.11 24.32 -19.27
C VAL A 807 -27.74 23.99 -20.62
N VAL A 808 -28.49 22.89 -20.70
CA VAL A 808 -29.02 22.30 -21.93
C VAL A 808 -30.54 22.24 -21.86
N TYR A 809 -31.25 23.05 -22.67
CA TYR A 809 -32.72 23.15 -22.62
C TYR A 809 -33.38 23.31 -23.99
N GLN A 810 -34.34 22.43 -24.30
CA GLN A 810 -35.19 22.55 -25.49
C GLN A 810 -36.29 23.65 -25.42
N LYS A 811 -36.52 24.29 -24.27
CA LYS A 811 -37.72 25.14 -24.05
C LYS A 811 -37.55 26.44 -23.27
N LEU A 812 -36.45 26.65 -22.54
CA LEU A 812 -36.44 27.64 -21.44
C LEU A 812 -36.18 29.09 -21.88
N PHE A 813 -35.42 29.30 -22.98
CA PHE A 813 -34.99 30.64 -23.40
C PHE A 813 -35.74 31.24 -24.59
N ASN A 814 -36.61 30.47 -25.26
CA ASN A 814 -37.23 30.88 -26.54
C ASN A 814 -38.77 30.86 -26.51
N GLN A 815 -39.36 31.13 -25.34
CA GLN A 815 -40.79 31.41 -25.19
C GLN A 815 -41.02 32.61 -24.26
N THR A 816 -41.88 33.54 -24.68
CA THR A 816 -42.57 34.42 -23.74
C THR A 816 -43.42 33.56 -22.81
N PHE A 817 -42.96 33.35 -21.59
CA PHE A 817 -43.74 32.60 -20.58
C PHE A 817 -45.10 33.27 -20.39
N PRO A 818 -46.23 32.58 -20.64
CA PRO A 818 -47.44 32.89 -19.93
C PRO A 818 -47.19 32.48 -18.49
N TYR A 819 -46.73 33.44 -17.67
CA TYR A 819 -46.75 33.30 -16.22
C TYR A 819 -48.10 32.71 -15.82
N PRO A 820 -48.19 31.78 -14.86
CA PRO A 820 -49.46 31.54 -14.20
C PRO A 820 -49.88 32.89 -13.62
N ILE A 821 -50.89 33.51 -14.22
CA ILE A 821 -51.45 34.76 -13.72
C ILE A 821 -51.76 34.49 -12.26
N LEU A 822 -51.20 35.30 -11.35
CA LEU A 822 -51.65 35.35 -9.97
C LEU A 822 -53.10 35.86 -10.02
N ALA A 823 -54.02 34.91 -10.20
CA ALA A 823 -55.44 35.14 -10.25
C ALA A 823 -55.84 35.68 -8.88
N ILE A 824 -55.92 37.01 -8.79
CA ILE A 824 -56.52 37.71 -7.66
C ILE A 824 -57.97 37.22 -7.63
N ALA A 825 -58.21 36.24 -6.77
CA ALA A 825 -59.51 35.60 -6.66
C ALA A 825 -60.50 36.66 -6.22
N ASN A 826 -61.45 37.00 -7.10
CA ASN A 826 -62.39 38.07 -6.83
C ASN A 826 -63.37 37.60 -5.76
N VAL A 827 -63.42 38.37 -4.68
CA VAL A 827 -64.30 38.17 -3.53
C VAL A 827 -65.43 39.18 -3.64
N ASP A 828 -66.66 38.70 -3.77
CA ASP A 828 -67.84 39.57 -3.80
C ASP A 828 -68.18 40.16 -2.42
N GLU A 829 -69.14 41.09 -2.37
CA GLU A 829 -69.64 41.68 -1.11
C GLU A 829 -70.35 40.65 -0.19
N GLN A 830 -70.49 39.40 -0.62
CA GLN A 830 -71.03 38.27 0.15
C GLN A 830 -69.94 37.25 0.55
N GLN A 831 -68.66 37.56 0.27
CA GLN A 831 -67.47 36.74 0.50
C GLN A 831 -67.37 35.42 -0.29
N ASN A 832 -68.05 35.30 -1.43
CA ASN A 832 -67.83 34.18 -2.34
C ASN A 832 -66.54 34.39 -3.14
N VAL A 833 -65.68 33.38 -3.17
CA VAL A 833 -64.40 33.39 -3.89
C VAL A 833 -64.58 32.80 -5.28
N THR A 834 -64.34 33.60 -6.32
CA THR A 834 -64.32 33.14 -7.72
C THR A 834 -62.90 33.25 -8.31
N ARG A 835 -62.63 32.48 -9.37
CA ARG A 835 -61.28 32.18 -9.87
C ARG A 835 -61.09 32.61 -11.32
#